data_AF-A0A9P6RDX0-F1
#
_entry.id   AF-A0A9P6RDX0-F1
#
_cell.length_a   1.000
_cell.length_b   1.000
_cell.length_c   1.000
_cell.angle_alpha   90.00
_cell.angle_beta   90.00
_cell.angle_gamma   90.00
#
_symmetry.space_group_name_H-M   'P 1'
#
loop_
_entity.id
_entity.type
_entity.pdbx_description
1 polymer ?
#
loop_
_entity_poly.entity_id
_entity_poly.type
_entity_poly.pdbx_seq_one_letter_code
_entity_poly.pdbx_strand_id
1 'polypeptide(L)'
;KQARQVKETADVASSATSETTPVPESAVSGSPSVKFVFRLALHKKHPLRELLGTKAQNPATTAFGYRLYTRINSYPIFIKAVAPELEKRLANSAMAGTTGRLRLDFFRQVEGSSGKGLEVVLEKGKIVEATEWAKPSPEGQLEERLQWKKDGITPTMTRMHFQTNQRKTIDIGDGLIMRWSTKADIANVSTLLADGFRRRMLSGMNAVMGEFDYALVEHIQRGEGKNPIVACMALHRHAAYYGSVNVYFGKPEFIVTDPEYRNRGLVGRLLREMLHPESEARGDAFQVIAGLYHYYRRFGYEYGLTLRPSAKIEDTNVVQPLAKGKSEPYTLRKATLDDLPFLKRMSTLEMLHTSAQVGTRYSEEYWRYTVHDIFEDKQSRYDGDRDTRIIVDAASGKDVGCTVVVCTSRVPELELMALDESQAAYVDVAEPVLRQLFDIAKANQVLRAEEKARSVKETTATANDAAAEAATNTQSTVAVTSESSSDKLSFSIFLDEKHPLRQLLGAKVKSPAATDNGFRMYTRIKSYPNFIKIVAPELEKRLANSALAGTTGRLRLDFFRQVEGSNGKGLEVVFEKGKIVEATEWAKPSPEGQLEERLQWKKDGITPTVFLASFAPLTFTSLLTGKHSLEELLYIYGENSVKDEPTRLLLNTLFPKVAHDIDIYFW
;
A
#
# COMPACT_ATOMS: atom_id res chain seq x y z
N LYS A 1 -2.62 42.12 15.28
CA LYS A 1 -2.78 42.30 16.74
C LYS A 1 -1.46 42.21 17.54
N GLN A 2 -0.38 41.57 17.06
CA GLN A 2 0.94 41.60 17.74
C GLN A 2 1.81 42.84 17.46
N ALA A 3 1.51 43.66 16.43
CA ALA A 3 2.26 44.88 16.14
C ALA A 3 1.91 46.08 17.04
N ARG A 4 0.82 45.99 17.84
CA ARG A 4 0.36 47.09 18.70
C ARG A 4 0.96 47.06 20.11
N GLN A 5 1.47 45.91 20.53
CA GLN A 5 1.96 45.68 21.91
C GLN A 5 3.43 46.10 22.13
N VAL A 6 4.19 46.29 21.05
CA VAL A 6 5.61 46.73 21.10
C VAL A 6 5.72 48.26 21.22
N LYS A 7 4.66 49.00 20.89
CA LYS A 7 4.67 50.48 20.94
C LYS A 7 4.34 51.03 22.32
N GLU A 8 3.46 50.36 23.07
CA GLU A 8 3.03 50.81 24.42
C GLU A 8 4.09 50.58 25.51
N THR A 9 5.07 49.70 25.32
CA THR A 9 6.17 49.48 26.29
C THR A 9 7.32 50.47 26.15
N ALA A 10 7.43 51.15 24.99
CA ALA A 10 8.48 52.15 24.76
C ALA A 10 8.11 53.54 25.30
N ASP A 11 6.82 53.90 25.29
CA ASP A 11 6.36 55.24 25.67
C ASP A 11 6.24 55.43 27.20
N VAL A 12 6.25 54.35 27.99
CA VAL A 12 6.19 54.42 29.47
C VAL A 12 7.57 54.67 30.11
N ALA A 13 8.66 54.47 29.37
CA ALA A 13 10.03 54.60 29.89
C ALA A 13 10.65 56.02 29.74
N SER A 14 9.97 56.98 29.10
CA SER A 14 10.54 58.30 28.80
C SER A 14 10.16 59.43 29.77
N SER A 15 9.38 59.15 30.83
CA SER A 15 9.00 60.15 31.83
C SER A 15 9.33 59.71 33.26
N ALA A 16 10.61 59.74 33.63
CA ALA A 16 11.02 59.74 35.03
C ALA A 16 12.40 60.41 35.20
N THR A 17 12.33 61.71 35.55
CA THR A 17 13.21 62.47 36.44
C THR A 17 14.74 62.36 36.30
N SER A 18 15.31 63.52 35.93
CA SER A 18 16.66 63.94 36.26
C SER A 18 16.85 64.11 37.77
N GLU A 19 17.89 63.51 38.34
CA GLU A 19 18.71 64.13 39.40
C GLU A 19 20.01 63.35 39.60
N THR A 20 21.11 64.09 39.65
CA THR A 20 22.51 63.65 39.69
C THR A 20 23.00 63.41 41.13
N THR A 21 23.72 62.31 41.38
CA THR A 21 24.79 62.20 42.40
C THR A 21 25.81 61.14 41.98
N PRO A 22 27.13 61.29 42.27
CA PRO A 22 28.19 60.47 41.64
C PRO A 22 28.83 59.40 42.57
N VAL A 23 29.60 58.49 41.93
CA VAL A 23 30.68 57.58 42.45
C VAL A 23 30.24 56.12 42.82
N PRO A 24 31.05 55.04 42.65
CA PRO A 24 32.35 54.86 41.96
C PRO A 24 32.37 53.82 40.81
N GLU A 25 33.40 53.91 39.98
CA GLU A 25 33.88 52.86 39.08
C GLU A 25 34.30 51.60 39.87
N SER A 26 33.58 50.48 39.69
CA SER A 26 34.18 49.15 39.53
C SER A 26 33.12 48.07 39.29
N ALA A 27 33.44 47.17 38.36
CA ALA A 27 32.77 45.90 38.07
C ALA A 27 31.37 45.98 37.41
N VAL A 28 31.32 45.99 36.08
CA VAL A 28 30.67 44.96 35.22
C VAL A 28 31.16 45.19 33.77
N SER A 29 32.29 44.59 33.38
CA SER A 29 32.64 44.46 31.95
C SER A 29 31.90 43.24 31.39
N GLY A 30 30.74 43.47 30.81
CA GLY A 30 29.93 42.40 30.23
C GLY A 30 28.61 42.91 29.71
N SER A 31 28.62 43.96 28.88
CA SER A 31 27.43 44.32 28.10
C SER A 31 26.97 43.08 27.32
N PRO A 32 25.68 42.67 27.39
CA PRO A 32 25.20 41.55 26.61
C PRO A 32 25.39 41.93 25.14
N SER A 33 26.27 41.23 24.42
CA SER A 33 26.45 41.48 23.00
C SER A 33 25.13 41.13 22.29
N VAL A 34 24.37 42.15 21.91
CA VAL A 34 23.15 41.96 21.12
C VAL A 34 23.58 41.52 19.72
N LYS A 35 23.48 40.22 19.43
CA LYS A 35 23.68 39.71 18.08
C LYS A 35 22.45 40.06 17.24
N PHE A 36 22.59 41.02 16.35
CA PHE A 36 21.58 41.31 15.33
C PHE A 36 21.69 40.31 14.18
N VAL A 37 20.59 39.61 13.87
CA VAL A 37 20.50 38.71 12.72
C VAL A 37 19.72 39.41 11.61
N PHE A 38 20.38 39.75 10.51
CA PHE A 38 19.73 40.23 9.29
C PHE A 38 19.26 39.07 8.43
N ARG A 39 17.95 38.96 8.17
CA ARG A 39 17.37 37.92 7.32
C ARG A 39 17.09 38.48 5.92
N LEU A 40 17.79 37.96 4.91
CA LEU A 40 17.61 38.31 3.50
C LEU A 40 16.67 37.31 2.80
N ALA A 41 15.44 37.74 2.50
CA ALA A 41 14.44 36.92 1.79
C ALA A 41 14.62 37.03 0.25
N LEU A 42 15.71 36.46 -0.27
CA LEU A 42 16.06 36.54 -1.69
C LEU A 42 15.71 35.25 -2.44
N HIS A 43 15.43 35.36 -3.74
CA HIS A 43 15.28 34.20 -4.62
C HIS A 43 16.60 33.41 -4.75
N LYS A 44 16.56 32.09 -5.04
CA LYS A 44 17.78 31.25 -5.15
C LYS A 44 18.78 31.74 -6.19
N LYS A 45 18.29 32.35 -7.27
CA LYS A 45 19.09 32.92 -8.36
C LYS A 45 19.38 34.41 -8.22
N HIS A 46 19.15 35.01 -7.05
CA HIS A 46 19.37 36.45 -6.88
C HIS A 46 20.88 36.74 -6.87
N PRO A 47 21.41 37.66 -7.71
CA PRO A 47 22.85 37.93 -7.84
C PRO A 47 23.55 38.28 -6.51
N LEU A 48 22.83 38.93 -5.60
CA LEU A 48 23.35 39.23 -4.25
C LEU A 48 23.74 37.97 -3.45
N ARG A 49 23.14 36.80 -3.72
CA ARG A 49 23.56 35.55 -3.07
C ARG A 49 24.92 35.06 -3.56
N GLU A 50 25.20 35.24 -4.85
CA GLU A 50 26.49 34.91 -5.45
C GLU A 50 27.59 35.83 -4.88
N LEU A 51 27.28 37.13 -4.73
CA LEU A 51 28.14 38.13 -4.10
C LEU A 51 28.42 37.88 -2.61
N LEU A 52 27.45 37.37 -1.86
CA LEU A 52 27.61 37.11 -0.42
C LEU A 52 28.36 35.80 -0.13
N GLY A 53 28.39 34.86 -1.07
CA GLY A 53 29.15 33.61 -0.97
C GLY A 53 28.95 32.87 0.36
N THR A 54 30.06 32.49 1.01
CA THR A 54 30.07 31.82 2.33
C THR A 54 29.88 32.76 3.52
N LYS A 55 29.87 34.08 3.31
CA LYS A 55 29.67 35.08 4.38
C LYS A 55 28.22 35.14 4.86
N ALA A 56 27.27 34.64 4.06
CA ALA A 56 25.92 34.37 4.50
C ALA A 56 25.84 32.94 5.05
N GLN A 57 25.60 32.78 6.35
CA GLN A 57 25.20 31.49 6.90
C GLN A 57 23.83 31.14 6.29
N ASN A 58 23.79 30.20 5.36
CA ASN A 58 22.54 29.53 5.02
C ASN A 58 22.18 28.68 6.24
N PRO A 59 21.07 28.95 6.96
CA PRO A 59 20.58 27.96 7.89
C PRO A 59 20.29 26.71 7.06
N ALA A 60 21.10 25.66 7.24
CA ALA A 60 20.95 24.38 6.55
C ALA A 60 19.59 23.71 6.83
N THR A 61 18.74 24.32 7.66
CA THR A 61 17.53 23.73 8.23
C THR A 61 16.22 24.48 7.94
N THR A 62 16.19 25.60 7.21
CA THR A 62 14.91 26.32 6.92
C THR A 62 14.73 26.70 5.44
N ALA A 63 15.17 25.86 4.51
CA ALA A 63 14.89 26.04 3.09
C ALA A 63 13.46 25.63 2.67
N PHE A 64 12.49 25.62 3.59
CA PHE A 64 11.08 25.53 3.26
C PHE A 64 10.47 26.91 3.47
N GLY A 65 10.46 27.71 2.40
CA GLY A 65 9.64 28.93 2.37
C GLY A 65 8.19 28.59 2.71
N TYR A 66 7.45 29.53 3.28
CA TYR A 66 6.01 29.37 3.55
C TYR A 66 5.33 28.74 2.33
N ARG A 67 4.78 27.54 2.51
CA ARG A 67 3.97 26.88 1.48
C ARG A 67 2.55 27.40 1.63
N LEU A 68 2.05 28.05 0.58
CA LEU A 68 0.70 28.60 0.57
C LEU A 68 -0.25 27.51 0.08
N TYR A 69 -1.34 27.27 0.82
CA TYR A 69 -2.47 26.52 0.28
C TYR A 69 -3.12 27.36 -0.82
N THR A 70 -3.14 26.84 -2.05
CA THR A 70 -3.83 27.49 -3.18
C THR A 70 -5.15 26.77 -3.43
N ARG A 71 -6.22 27.55 -3.55
CA ARG A 71 -7.53 27.06 -3.93
C ARG A 71 -7.88 27.61 -5.31
N ILE A 72 -8.16 26.71 -6.25
CA ILE A 72 -8.73 27.07 -7.55
C ILE A 72 -10.24 26.85 -7.45
N ASN A 73 -11.02 27.93 -7.59
CA ASN A 73 -12.48 27.88 -7.44
C ASN A 73 -13.16 27.16 -8.61
N SER A 74 -12.65 27.34 -9.83
CA SER A 74 -13.13 26.67 -11.04
C SER A 74 -11.95 26.31 -11.94
N TYR A 75 -11.69 25.01 -12.08
CA TYR A 75 -10.65 24.50 -12.97
C TYR A 75 -10.94 24.83 -14.45
N PRO A 76 -12.17 24.72 -14.97
CA PRO A 76 -12.49 25.18 -16.33
C PRO A 76 -12.12 26.64 -16.60
N ILE A 77 -12.50 27.55 -15.71
CA ILE A 77 -12.20 28.99 -15.86
C ILE A 77 -10.70 29.22 -15.79
N PHE A 78 -10.01 28.59 -14.84
CA PHE A 78 -8.57 28.70 -14.69
C PHE A 78 -7.81 28.21 -15.93
N ILE A 79 -8.16 27.03 -16.45
CA ILE A 79 -7.53 26.46 -17.65
C ILE A 79 -7.74 27.34 -18.87
N LYS A 80 -8.95 27.90 -19.07
CA LYS A 80 -9.20 28.87 -20.14
C LYS A 80 -8.33 30.13 -19.98
N ALA A 81 -8.16 30.62 -18.75
CA ALA A 81 -7.34 31.80 -18.48
C ALA A 81 -5.84 31.57 -18.75
N VAL A 82 -5.32 30.36 -18.48
CA VAL A 82 -3.91 30.01 -18.73
C VAL A 82 -3.66 29.33 -20.07
N ALA A 83 -4.71 29.14 -20.90
CA ALA A 83 -4.63 28.42 -22.16
C ALA A 83 -3.50 28.91 -23.08
N PRO A 84 -3.26 30.22 -23.30
CA PRO A 84 -2.19 30.67 -24.20
C PRO A 84 -0.80 30.15 -23.83
N GLU A 85 -0.49 30.05 -22.54
CA GLU A 85 0.79 29.53 -22.05
C GLU A 85 0.85 28.00 -22.17
N LEU A 86 -0.27 27.30 -21.90
CA LEU A 86 -0.36 25.85 -22.09
C LEU A 86 -0.22 25.46 -23.58
N GLU A 87 -0.86 26.19 -24.47
CA GLU A 87 -0.78 26.01 -25.93
C GLU A 87 0.64 26.28 -26.45
N LYS A 88 1.29 27.33 -25.95
CA LYS A 88 2.70 27.60 -26.24
C LYS A 88 3.60 26.45 -25.78
N ARG A 89 3.35 25.87 -24.61
CA ARG A 89 4.11 24.70 -24.13
C ARG A 89 3.84 23.45 -24.97
N LEU A 90 2.58 23.23 -25.36
CA LEU A 90 2.20 22.13 -26.26
C LEU A 90 2.90 22.25 -27.61
N ALA A 91 2.92 23.44 -28.21
CA ALA A 91 3.60 23.72 -29.47
C ALA A 91 5.12 23.47 -29.42
N ASN A 92 5.73 23.62 -28.25
CA ASN A 92 7.16 23.38 -28.02
C ASN A 92 7.45 21.98 -27.44
N SER A 93 6.51 21.05 -27.55
CA SER A 93 6.64 19.68 -27.05
C SER A 93 6.50 18.66 -28.20
N ALA A 94 6.81 17.40 -27.93
CA ALA A 94 6.53 16.30 -28.85
C ALA A 94 5.02 16.12 -29.17
N MET A 95 4.14 16.80 -28.44
CA MET A 95 2.69 16.77 -28.61
C MET A 95 2.17 17.96 -29.44
N ALA A 96 3.04 18.68 -30.16
CA ALA A 96 2.63 19.79 -31.01
C ALA A 96 1.55 19.34 -32.03
N GLY A 97 0.49 20.13 -32.18
CA GLY A 97 -0.59 19.81 -33.10
C GLY A 97 -1.55 18.70 -32.64
N THR A 98 -1.45 18.22 -31.39
CA THR A 98 -2.32 17.15 -30.88
C THR A 98 -3.79 17.57 -30.86
N THR A 99 -4.66 16.67 -31.33
CA THR A 99 -6.11 16.75 -31.17
C THR A 99 -6.57 15.59 -30.29
N GLY A 100 -7.41 15.84 -29.29
CA GLY A 100 -7.86 14.80 -28.37
C GLY A 100 -8.55 15.36 -27.13
N ARG A 101 -8.88 14.47 -26.18
CA ARG A 101 -9.51 14.84 -24.91
C ARG A 101 -8.64 14.40 -23.74
N LEU A 102 -8.34 15.32 -22.84
CA LEU A 102 -7.67 15.04 -21.56
C LEU A 102 -8.73 15.06 -20.45
N ARG A 103 -8.95 13.92 -19.80
CA ARG A 103 -9.84 13.79 -18.63
C ARG A 103 -9.02 13.62 -17.37
N LEU A 104 -9.26 14.46 -16.37
CA LEU A 104 -8.65 14.42 -15.05
C LEU A 104 -9.73 14.10 -14.01
N ASP A 105 -9.56 13.01 -13.27
CA ASP A 105 -10.43 12.64 -12.14
C ASP A 105 -9.82 13.15 -10.82
N PHE A 106 -10.61 13.87 -10.02
CA PHE A 106 -10.18 14.35 -8.69
C PHE A 106 -10.77 13.51 -7.55
N PHE A 107 -11.53 12.45 -7.85
CA PHE A 107 -12.17 11.49 -6.92
C PHE A 107 -13.21 12.05 -5.94
N ARG A 108 -13.09 13.33 -5.54
CA ARG A 108 -14.00 14.01 -4.61
C ARG A 108 -14.25 15.43 -5.08
N GLN A 109 -15.48 15.88 -4.85
CA GLN A 109 -15.81 17.29 -4.97
C GLN A 109 -15.34 17.98 -3.70
N VAL A 110 -14.60 19.07 -3.85
CA VAL A 110 -14.22 19.93 -2.72
C VAL A 110 -15.38 20.88 -2.44
N GLU A 111 -15.64 21.19 -1.18
CA GLU A 111 -16.70 22.11 -0.80
C GLU A 111 -16.47 23.49 -1.44
N GLY A 112 -17.43 23.93 -2.25
CA GLY A 112 -17.34 25.15 -3.08
C GLY A 112 -16.40 25.03 -4.30
N SER A 113 -16.09 23.82 -4.75
CA SER A 113 -15.64 23.55 -6.12
C SER A 113 -16.79 23.01 -6.96
N SER A 114 -16.79 23.29 -8.25
CA SER A 114 -17.93 23.03 -9.11
C SER A 114 -18.05 21.57 -9.62
N GLY A 115 -16.97 20.77 -9.64
CA GLY A 115 -17.03 19.36 -10.11
C GLY A 115 -16.03 18.37 -9.48
N LYS A 116 -16.15 17.08 -9.83
CA LYS A 116 -15.29 15.95 -9.35
C LYS A 116 -14.08 15.67 -10.27
N GLY A 117 -13.89 16.45 -11.31
CA GLY A 117 -12.89 16.25 -12.37
C GLY A 117 -12.99 17.33 -13.45
N LEU A 118 -12.14 17.23 -14.47
CA LEU A 118 -12.01 18.19 -15.58
C LEU A 118 -11.82 17.46 -16.91
N GLU A 119 -12.55 17.86 -17.95
CA GLU A 119 -12.26 17.49 -19.35
C GLU A 119 -11.70 18.71 -20.08
N VAL A 120 -10.61 18.53 -20.83
CA VAL A 120 -10.02 19.54 -21.72
C VAL A 120 -9.97 18.96 -23.13
N VAL A 121 -10.58 19.68 -24.09
CA VAL A 121 -10.58 19.30 -25.51
C VAL A 121 -9.49 20.09 -26.22
N LEU A 122 -8.63 19.36 -26.90
CA LEU A 122 -7.54 19.88 -27.70
C LEU A 122 -7.87 19.72 -29.18
N GLU A 123 -7.67 20.77 -29.97
CA GLU A 123 -7.70 20.71 -31.44
C GLU A 123 -6.45 21.36 -32.01
N LYS A 124 -5.66 20.59 -32.76
CA LYS A 124 -4.42 21.07 -33.40
C LYS A 124 -3.48 21.79 -32.42
N GLY A 125 -3.40 21.31 -31.18
CA GLY A 125 -2.58 21.87 -30.11
C GLY A 125 -3.19 23.07 -29.37
N LYS A 126 -4.44 23.45 -29.66
CA LYS A 126 -5.18 24.51 -28.96
C LYS A 126 -6.22 23.96 -28.00
N ILE A 127 -6.44 24.62 -26.87
CA ILE A 127 -7.52 24.28 -25.94
C ILE A 127 -8.79 24.95 -26.42
N VAL A 128 -9.68 24.17 -27.03
CA VAL A 128 -10.96 24.69 -27.55
C VAL A 128 -12.07 24.61 -26.50
N GLU A 129 -11.96 23.67 -25.57
CA GLU A 129 -12.93 23.50 -24.49
C GLU A 129 -12.25 23.05 -23.21
N ALA A 130 -12.77 23.54 -22.08
CA ALA A 130 -12.48 23.01 -20.76
C ALA A 130 -13.78 23.04 -19.96
N THR A 131 -14.21 21.87 -19.46
CA THR A 131 -15.48 21.66 -18.78
C THR A 131 -15.31 20.76 -17.57
N GLU A 132 -16.25 20.84 -16.64
CA GLU A 132 -16.30 19.90 -15.53
C GLU A 132 -16.62 18.51 -16.02
N TRP A 133 -15.94 17.55 -15.40
CA TRP A 133 -16.11 16.15 -15.72
C TRP A 133 -16.29 15.37 -14.43
N ALA A 134 -17.21 14.40 -14.44
CA ALA A 134 -17.37 13.46 -13.35
C ALA A 134 -17.18 12.05 -13.91
N LYS A 135 -16.37 11.24 -13.24
CA LYS A 135 -16.22 9.84 -13.62
C LYS A 135 -17.57 9.12 -13.48
N PRO A 136 -18.10 8.49 -14.54
CA PRO A 136 -19.33 7.71 -14.45
C PRO A 136 -19.15 6.53 -13.46
N SER A 137 -20.22 6.09 -12.79
CA SER A 137 -20.19 4.85 -12.01
C SER A 137 -19.94 3.63 -12.93
N PRO A 138 -19.58 2.45 -12.40
CA PRO A 138 -19.56 1.22 -13.20
C PRO A 138 -20.91 0.93 -13.87
N GLU A 139 -22.03 1.30 -13.23
CA GLU A 139 -23.36 1.29 -13.83
C GLU A 139 -23.49 2.36 -14.94
N GLY A 140 -22.90 3.55 -14.78
CA GLY A 140 -22.84 4.62 -15.79
C GLY A 140 -22.11 4.27 -17.10
N GLN A 141 -21.16 3.33 -17.06
CA GLN A 141 -20.50 2.79 -18.27
C GLN A 141 -21.39 1.79 -19.03
N LEU A 142 -22.38 1.19 -18.34
CA LEU A 142 -23.41 0.33 -18.94
C LEU A 142 -24.62 1.17 -19.39
N GLU A 143 -24.93 2.26 -18.68
CA GLU A 143 -26.01 3.21 -18.96
C GLU A 143 -25.70 4.15 -20.14
N GLU A 144 -24.43 4.38 -20.51
CA GLU A 144 -24.07 5.02 -21.79
C GLU A 144 -24.47 4.13 -23.00
N ARG A 145 -24.85 2.86 -22.74
CA ARG A 145 -25.50 1.96 -23.73
C ARG A 145 -27.02 1.78 -23.50
N LEU A 146 -27.59 2.35 -22.44
CA LEU A 146 -29.00 2.18 -22.05
C LEU A 146 -29.67 3.49 -21.60
N GLN A 147 -29.20 4.62 -22.13
CA GLN A 147 -29.69 5.99 -21.95
C GLN A 147 -31.23 6.08 -21.75
N TRP A 148 -31.71 6.97 -20.88
CA TRP A 148 -33.09 7.55 -20.90
C TRP A 148 -34.27 6.97 -20.08
N LYS A 149 -34.11 6.11 -19.09
CA LYS A 149 -35.25 5.77 -18.19
C LYS A 149 -34.72 5.50 -16.78
N LYS A 150 -35.23 5.98 -15.66
CA LYS A 150 -36.40 6.78 -15.28
C LYS A 150 -36.28 6.88 -13.75
N ASP A 151 -36.54 8.04 -13.16
CA ASP A 151 -37.01 8.21 -11.77
C ASP A 151 -35.95 8.24 -10.63
N GLY A 152 -35.85 9.39 -9.93
CA GLY A 152 -34.81 9.69 -8.93
C GLY A 152 -35.24 9.67 -7.45
N ILE A 153 -34.23 9.81 -6.56
CA ILE A 153 -34.17 10.46 -5.21
C ILE A 153 -33.02 9.85 -4.34
N THR A 154 -32.45 10.62 -3.39
CA THR A 154 -31.24 10.37 -2.56
C THR A 154 -31.57 10.17 -1.05
N PRO A 155 -30.75 9.43 -0.25
CA PRO A 155 -30.88 9.48 1.22
C PRO A 155 -29.59 9.82 2.02
N THR A 156 -29.83 10.28 3.25
CA THR A 156 -28.92 10.83 4.26
C THR A 156 -28.46 9.77 5.28
N MET A 157 -27.20 9.88 5.76
CA MET A 157 -26.60 9.04 6.81
C MET A 157 -26.99 9.51 8.23
N THR A 158 -27.04 8.57 9.19
CA THR A 158 -26.66 8.81 10.60
C THR A 158 -25.99 7.56 11.18
N ARG A 159 -25.03 7.77 12.09
CA ARG A 159 -23.95 6.88 12.54
C ARG A 159 -24.00 6.78 14.07
N MET A 160 -23.77 5.60 14.68
CA MET A 160 -23.33 5.47 16.09
C MET A 160 -22.46 4.21 16.30
N HIS A 161 -21.71 4.20 17.41
CA HIS A 161 -20.45 3.51 17.68
C HIS A 161 -20.55 2.29 18.65
N PHE A 162 -19.77 1.25 18.34
CA PHE A 162 -18.93 0.32 19.13
C PHE A 162 -19.28 -0.20 20.55
N GLN A 163 -19.12 -1.54 20.72
CA GLN A 163 -18.48 -2.18 21.88
C GLN A 163 -17.91 -3.57 21.52
N THR A 164 -16.84 -3.99 22.22
CA THR A 164 -15.99 -5.18 21.98
C THR A 164 -16.41 -6.45 22.74
N ASN A 165 -15.82 -7.57 22.30
CA ASN A 165 -15.75 -8.94 22.82
C ASN A 165 -16.95 -9.89 22.60
N GLN A 166 -16.57 -11.09 22.15
CA GLN A 166 -17.35 -12.17 21.54
C GLN A 166 -17.84 -11.86 20.12
N ARG A 167 -17.83 -12.88 19.24
CA ARG A 167 -18.43 -12.83 17.90
C ARG A 167 -19.93 -12.60 18.04
N LYS A 168 -20.29 -11.33 18.27
CA LYS A 168 -21.64 -10.86 18.52
C LYS A 168 -22.35 -10.63 17.20
N THR A 169 -23.64 -10.95 17.23
CA THR A 169 -24.59 -10.42 16.26
C THR A 169 -24.93 -8.98 16.65
N ILE A 170 -24.84 -8.05 15.71
CA ILE A 170 -25.13 -6.63 15.88
C ILE A 170 -26.37 -6.32 15.06
N ASP A 171 -27.47 -5.96 15.70
CA ASP A 171 -28.63 -5.43 15.01
C ASP A 171 -28.30 -4.04 14.44
N ILE A 172 -28.55 -3.85 13.14
CA ILE A 172 -28.25 -2.62 12.42
C ILE A 172 -29.50 -1.89 11.91
N GLY A 173 -30.70 -2.35 12.30
CA GLY A 173 -31.99 -1.80 11.90
C GLY A 173 -32.50 -2.39 10.58
N ASP A 174 -33.76 -2.11 10.23
CA ASP A 174 -34.39 -2.50 8.97
C ASP A 174 -34.36 -4.02 8.67
N GLY A 175 -34.42 -4.84 9.73
CA GLY A 175 -34.31 -6.30 9.60
C GLY A 175 -32.90 -6.76 9.18
N LEU A 176 -31.89 -5.92 9.30
CA LEU A 176 -30.50 -6.25 9.01
C LEU A 176 -29.72 -6.51 10.29
N ILE A 177 -28.92 -7.57 10.28
CA ILE A 177 -27.97 -7.90 11.33
C ILE A 177 -26.57 -8.05 10.75
N MET A 178 -25.53 -7.67 11.49
CA MET A 178 -24.16 -8.04 11.19
C MET A 178 -23.71 -9.18 12.10
N ARG A 179 -23.08 -10.22 11.55
CA ARG A 179 -22.55 -11.35 12.32
C ARG A 179 -21.40 -12.02 11.59
N TRP A 180 -20.65 -12.84 12.31
CA TRP A 180 -19.61 -13.68 11.69
C TRP A 180 -20.24 -14.90 11.00
N SER A 181 -19.55 -15.40 9.98
CA SER A 181 -19.97 -16.58 9.24
C SER A 181 -19.90 -17.85 10.07
N THR A 182 -20.65 -18.84 9.62
CA THR A 182 -20.61 -20.24 10.03
C THR A 182 -20.52 -21.12 8.79
N LYS A 183 -20.31 -22.42 8.95
CA LYS A 183 -20.33 -23.38 7.83
C LYS A 183 -21.65 -23.36 7.04
N ALA A 184 -22.77 -23.03 7.68
CA ALA A 184 -24.07 -22.95 7.01
C ALA A 184 -24.13 -21.80 5.97
N ASP A 185 -23.26 -20.79 6.09
CA ASP A 185 -23.27 -19.62 5.22
C ASP A 185 -22.54 -19.83 3.89
N ILE A 186 -21.83 -20.95 3.71
CA ILE A 186 -20.99 -21.23 2.52
C ILE A 186 -21.76 -21.00 1.22
N ALA A 187 -22.95 -21.60 1.10
CA ALA A 187 -23.77 -21.49 -0.12
C ALA A 187 -24.22 -20.03 -0.37
N ASN A 188 -24.64 -19.34 0.68
CA ASN A 188 -25.14 -17.97 0.62
C ASN A 188 -24.03 -16.96 0.30
N VAL A 189 -22.89 -17.03 0.99
CA VAL A 189 -21.72 -16.18 0.72
C VAL A 189 -21.23 -16.37 -0.71
N SER A 190 -21.21 -17.61 -1.18
CA SER A 190 -20.72 -17.93 -2.53
C SER A 190 -21.68 -17.47 -3.62
N THR A 191 -22.98 -17.56 -3.36
CA THR A 191 -24.01 -16.99 -4.25
C THR A 191 -23.86 -15.48 -4.32
N LEU A 192 -23.67 -14.79 -3.19
CA LEU A 192 -23.50 -13.34 -3.15
C LEU A 192 -22.25 -12.88 -3.90
N LEU A 193 -21.16 -13.64 -3.78
CA LEU A 193 -19.90 -13.33 -4.46
C LEU A 193 -19.98 -13.51 -5.99
N ALA A 194 -21.09 -14.10 -6.49
CA ALA A 194 -21.35 -14.43 -7.90
C ALA A 194 -20.21 -15.21 -8.55
N ASP A 195 -19.49 -15.97 -7.72
CA ASP A 195 -18.21 -16.54 -8.07
C ASP A 195 -18.01 -17.85 -7.28
N GLY A 196 -18.08 -18.98 -7.99
CA GLY A 196 -17.95 -20.32 -7.40
C GLY A 196 -16.61 -20.54 -6.70
N PHE A 197 -15.58 -19.75 -7.03
CA PHE A 197 -14.21 -19.89 -6.52
C PHE A 197 -14.08 -19.59 -5.02
N ARG A 198 -15.09 -19.00 -4.38
CA ARG A 198 -14.95 -18.48 -3.00
C ARG A 198 -15.62 -19.37 -1.93
N ARG A 199 -16.22 -20.51 -2.33
CA ARG A 199 -16.74 -21.54 -1.41
C ARG A 199 -15.61 -22.14 -0.55
N ARG A 200 -14.48 -22.48 -1.18
CA ARG A 200 -13.31 -23.08 -0.50
C ARG A 200 -12.69 -22.19 0.60
N MET A 201 -12.85 -20.87 0.53
CA MET A 201 -12.34 -19.97 1.58
C MET A 201 -13.02 -20.22 2.92
N LEU A 202 -14.19 -20.85 2.91
CA LEU A 202 -14.94 -21.28 4.06
C LEU A 202 -14.89 -22.80 4.30
N SER A 203 -13.99 -23.55 3.62
CA SER A 203 -13.84 -25.01 3.82
C SER A 203 -13.22 -25.36 5.17
N GLY A 204 -12.51 -24.40 5.79
CA GLY A 204 -11.68 -24.60 6.98
C GLY A 204 -10.27 -25.08 6.67
N MET A 205 -9.92 -25.26 5.40
CA MET A 205 -8.60 -25.73 4.95
C MET A 205 -7.67 -24.60 4.50
N ASN A 206 -8.12 -23.34 4.47
CA ASN A 206 -7.32 -22.23 3.96
C ASN A 206 -6.21 -21.80 4.95
N ALA A 207 -5.02 -21.47 4.43
CA ALA A 207 -3.86 -21.12 5.27
C ALA A 207 -4.02 -19.81 6.08
N VAL A 208 -4.89 -18.90 5.65
CA VAL A 208 -4.96 -17.54 6.18
C VAL A 208 -6.32 -17.19 6.77
N MET A 209 -7.30 -18.08 6.70
CA MET A 209 -8.62 -17.90 7.31
C MET A 209 -9.37 -19.23 7.47
N GLY A 210 -10.37 -19.26 8.35
CA GLY A 210 -11.31 -20.37 8.48
C GLY A 210 -12.74 -20.03 8.03
N GLU A 211 -13.67 -20.98 8.21
CA GLU A 211 -15.12 -20.89 7.92
C GLU A 211 -15.89 -19.79 8.69
N PHE A 212 -15.16 -19.01 9.45
CA PHE A 212 -15.58 -18.25 10.60
C PHE A 212 -15.13 -16.79 10.52
N ASP A 213 -14.36 -16.45 9.48
CA ASP A 213 -13.68 -15.17 9.34
C ASP A 213 -14.30 -14.28 8.24
N TYR A 214 -15.53 -14.58 7.82
CA TYR A 214 -16.35 -13.63 7.06
C TYR A 214 -17.25 -12.84 8.01
N ALA A 215 -17.13 -11.52 7.97
CA ALA A 215 -18.15 -10.64 8.52
C ALA A 215 -19.27 -10.48 7.49
N LEU A 216 -20.50 -10.75 7.91
CA LEU A 216 -21.69 -10.79 7.06
C LEU A 216 -22.67 -9.72 7.49
N VAL A 217 -23.44 -9.21 6.52
CA VAL A 217 -24.73 -8.56 6.76
C VAL A 217 -25.82 -9.49 6.25
N GLU A 218 -26.73 -9.87 7.15
CA GLU A 218 -27.88 -10.71 6.85
C GLU A 218 -29.17 -9.90 6.96
N HIS A 219 -30.09 -10.10 6.03
CA HIS A 219 -31.47 -9.63 6.14
C HIS A 219 -32.36 -10.78 6.62
N ILE A 220 -32.77 -10.72 7.90
CA ILE A 220 -33.49 -11.80 8.59
C ILE A 220 -34.90 -12.06 8.05
N GLN A 221 -35.45 -11.12 7.30
CA GLN A 221 -36.79 -11.19 6.68
C GLN A 221 -36.72 -11.02 5.16
N ARG A 222 -35.59 -11.39 4.54
CA ARG A 222 -35.48 -11.34 3.08
C ARG A 222 -36.53 -12.29 2.48
N GLY A 223 -37.23 -11.82 1.44
CA GLY A 223 -38.29 -12.59 0.79
C GLY A 223 -37.84 -13.97 0.32
N GLU A 224 -38.78 -14.91 0.28
CA GLU A 224 -38.55 -16.31 -0.07
C GLU A 224 -37.82 -16.46 -1.42
N GLY A 225 -36.82 -17.36 -1.47
CA GLY A 225 -35.97 -17.57 -2.65
C GLY A 225 -34.85 -16.54 -2.85
N LYS A 226 -34.76 -15.47 -2.05
CA LYS A 226 -33.61 -14.54 -2.08
C LYS A 226 -32.54 -14.94 -1.07
N ASN A 227 -31.27 -14.74 -1.43
CA ASN A 227 -30.13 -14.99 -0.55
C ASN A 227 -30.15 -14.08 0.68
N PRO A 228 -30.24 -14.59 1.93
CA PRO A 228 -30.35 -13.73 3.11
C PRO A 228 -29.08 -12.90 3.38
N ILE A 229 -27.91 -13.33 2.87
CA ILE A 229 -26.66 -12.56 3.01
C ILE A 229 -26.59 -11.49 1.92
N VAL A 230 -26.57 -10.21 2.35
CA VAL A 230 -26.65 -9.04 1.46
C VAL A 230 -25.34 -8.27 1.36
N ALA A 231 -24.41 -8.46 2.30
CA ALA A 231 -23.04 -7.96 2.18
C ALA A 231 -22.07 -8.87 2.94
N CYS A 232 -20.82 -8.94 2.48
CA CYS A 232 -19.79 -9.72 3.16
C CYS A 232 -18.40 -9.12 3.00
N MET A 233 -17.50 -9.52 3.92
CA MET A 233 -16.09 -9.20 3.88
C MET A 233 -15.31 -10.25 4.67
N ALA A 234 -14.29 -10.87 4.06
CA ALA A 234 -13.38 -11.79 4.73
C ALA A 234 -12.28 -11.04 5.47
N LEU A 235 -11.75 -11.61 6.55
CA LEU A 235 -10.58 -11.11 7.26
C LEU A 235 -9.46 -12.17 7.29
N HIS A 236 -8.54 -12.10 6.32
CA HIS A 236 -7.38 -12.99 6.31
C HIS A 236 -6.37 -12.58 7.38
N ARG A 237 -5.58 -13.53 7.86
CA ARG A 237 -4.41 -13.33 8.71
C ARG A 237 -3.17 -13.85 7.99
N HIS A 238 -2.27 -12.93 7.63
CA HIS A 238 -1.03 -13.28 6.93
C HIS A 238 0.16 -13.22 7.87
N ALA A 239 1.01 -14.24 7.83
CA ALA A 239 2.33 -14.21 8.46
C ALA A 239 3.26 -13.29 7.63
N ALA A 240 3.96 -12.40 8.33
CA ALA A 240 4.86 -11.42 7.73
C ALA A 240 6.09 -11.20 8.61
N TYR A 241 7.00 -10.36 8.12
CA TYR A 241 8.14 -9.86 8.89
C TYR A 241 8.32 -8.35 8.72
N TYR A 242 8.92 -7.72 9.72
CA TYR A 242 9.42 -6.36 9.72
C TYR A 242 10.86 -6.37 10.24
N GLY A 243 11.83 -6.22 9.34
CA GLY A 243 13.23 -6.50 9.58
C GLY A 243 13.41 -7.90 10.16
N SER A 244 13.98 -7.97 11.36
CA SER A 244 14.18 -9.22 12.10
C SER A 244 12.96 -9.72 12.90
N VAL A 245 11.85 -8.99 12.92
CA VAL A 245 10.67 -9.31 13.75
C VAL A 245 9.60 -9.99 12.92
N ASN A 246 9.15 -11.17 13.38
CA ASN A 246 7.97 -11.83 12.81
C ASN A 246 6.69 -11.17 13.32
N VAL A 247 5.78 -10.84 12.39
CA VAL A 247 4.50 -10.19 12.68
C VAL A 247 3.37 -10.87 11.92
N TYR A 248 2.14 -10.45 12.19
CA TYR A 248 0.97 -10.78 11.39
C TYR A 248 0.30 -9.51 10.89
N PHE A 249 -0.34 -9.56 9.73
CA PHE A 249 -1.24 -8.51 9.27
C PHE A 249 -2.62 -9.05 8.91
N GLY A 250 -3.63 -8.22 9.16
CA GLY A 250 -5.00 -8.49 8.75
C GLY A 250 -5.25 -8.00 7.33
N LYS A 251 -5.88 -8.82 6.48
CA LYS A 251 -6.24 -8.41 5.11
C LYS A 251 -7.75 -8.53 4.90
N PRO A 252 -8.50 -7.43 4.94
CA PRO A 252 -9.87 -7.42 4.46
C PRO A 252 -9.93 -7.77 2.98
N GLU A 253 -10.72 -8.77 2.63
CA GLU A 253 -10.85 -9.28 1.26
C GLU A 253 -12.29 -9.62 0.89
N PHE A 254 -12.50 -9.88 -0.41
CA PHE A 254 -13.79 -10.36 -0.94
C PHE A 254 -14.98 -9.47 -0.55
N ILE A 255 -14.77 -8.15 -0.65
CA ILE A 255 -15.75 -7.14 -0.27
C ILE A 255 -16.85 -7.09 -1.31
N VAL A 256 -18.06 -7.53 -0.93
CA VAL A 256 -19.24 -7.49 -1.80
C VAL A 256 -20.45 -6.96 -1.06
N THR A 257 -21.29 -6.21 -1.78
CA THR A 257 -22.62 -5.79 -1.33
C THR A 257 -23.57 -5.99 -2.49
N ASP A 258 -24.67 -6.69 -2.20
CA ASP A 258 -25.80 -6.88 -3.09
C ASP A 258 -26.24 -5.51 -3.66
N PRO A 259 -26.45 -5.38 -4.98
CA PRO A 259 -26.87 -4.13 -5.61
C PRO A 259 -28.03 -3.41 -4.91
N GLU A 260 -29.05 -4.15 -4.42
CA GLU A 260 -30.22 -3.57 -3.72
C GLU A 260 -29.84 -2.87 -2.39
N TYR A 261 -28.66 -3.19 -1.84
CA TYR A 261 -28.18 -2.74 -0.52
C TYR A 261 -26.96 -1.80 -0.60
N ARG A 262 -26.51 -1.46 -1.81
CA ARG A 262 -25.41 -0.48 -2.01
C ARG A 262 -25.81 0.90 -1.49
N ASN A 263 -24.79 1.73 -1.24
CA ASN A 263 -24.95 3.11 -0.74
C ASN A 263 -25.60 3.25 0.65
N ARG A 264 -25.78 2.15 1.40
CA ARG A 264 -26.29 2.15 2.78
C ARG A 264 -25.19 2.17 3.87
N GLY A 265 -23.92 2.30 3.47
CA GLY A 265 -22.78 2.38 4.39
C GLY A 265 -22.33 1.04 5.02
N LEU A 266 -22.87 -0.10 4.57
CA LEU A 266 -22.62 -1.44 5.13
C LEU A 266 -21.14 -1.82 5.20
N VAL A 267 -20.39 -1.63 4.10
CA VAL A 267 -18.93 -1.88 4.05
C VAL A 267 -18.17 -1.11 5.13
N GLY A 268 -18.54 0.15 5.35
CA GLY A 268 -17.92 0.97 6.39
C GLY A 268 -18.23 0.48 7.79
N ARG A 269 -19.43 -0.09 8.03
CA ARG A 269 -19.79 -0.69 9.32
C ARG A 269 -19.06 -2.00 9.54
N LEU A 270 -19.02 -2.91 8.57
CA LEU A 270 -18.24 -4.15 8.66
C LEU A 270 -16.77 -3.88 9.00
N LEU A 271 -16.14 -2.91 8.32
CA LEU A 271 -14.75 -2.52 8.61
C LEU A 271 -14.59 -2.01 10.05
N ARG A 272 -15.39 -1.00 10.43
CA ARG A 272 -15.24 -0.35 11.72
C ARG A 272 -15.60 -1.25 12.88
N GLU A 273 -16.74 -1.91 12.81
CA GLU A 273 -17.38 -2.54 13.97
C GLU A 273 -17.00 -4.02 14.11
N MET A 274 -16.48 -4.65 13.04
CA MET A 274 -16.12 -6.08 13.06
C MET A 274 -14.66 -6.32 12.69
N LEU A 275 -14.23 -5.99 11.47
CA LEU A 275 -12.91 -6.44 10.98
C LEU A 275 -11.73 -5.74 11.65
N HIS A 276 -11.76 -4.41 11.80
CA HIS A 276 -10.65 -3.71 12.44
C HIS A 276 -10.49 -4.13 13.91
N PRO A 277 -11.55 -4.15 14.74
CA PRO A 277 -11.45 -4.63 16.11
C PRO A 277 -10.98 -6.08 16.22
N GLU A 278 -11.46 -6.97 15.35
CA GLU A 278 -11.04 -8.38 15.36
C GLU A 278 -9.55 -8.51 15.02
N SER A 279 -9.09 -7.86 13.95
CA SER A 279 -7.68 -7.84 13.55
C SER A 279 -6.77 -7.32 14.67
N GLU A 280 -7.21 -6.29 15.38
CA GLU A 280 -6.49 -5.72 16.54
C GLU A 280 -6.51 -6.65 17.75
N ALA A 281 -7.66 -7.25 18.06
CA ALA A 281 -7.84 -8.15 19.21
C ALA A 281 -6.99 -9.42 19.09
N ARG A 282 -6.83 -9.96 17.87
CA ARG A 282 -5.93 -11.09 17.59
C ARG A 282 -4.45 -10.71 17.45
N GLY A 283 -4.11 -9.43 17.67
CA GLY A 283 -2.73 -8.94 17.68
C GLY A 283 -2.07 -8.80 16.31
N ASP A 284 -2.83 -8.56 15.24
CA ASP A 284 -2.22 -8.16 13.96
C ASP A 284 -1.54 -6.79 14.13
N ALA A 285 -0.29 -6.67 13.66
CA ALA A 285 0.49 -5.45 13.79
C ALA A 285 -0.07 -4.30 12.92
N PHE A 286 -0.64 -4.64 11.77
CA PHE A 286 -1.24 -3.70 10.82
C PHE A 286 -2.30 -4.39 9.97
N GLN A 287 -3.10 -3.61 9.24
CA GLN A 287 -3.99 -4.13 8.21
C GLN A 287 -3.57 -3.66 6.83
N VAL A 288 -3.78 -4.51 5.82
CA VAL A 288 -3.47 -4.23 4.42
C VAL A 288 -4.72 -4.47 3.59
N ILE A 289 -5.00 -3.57 2.64
CA ILE A 289 -6.15 -3.71 1.75
C ILE A 289 -5.80 -3.25 0.33
N ALA A 290 -6.27 -4.01 -0.65
CA ALA A 290 -6.26 -3.62 -2.05
C ALA A 290 -7.60 -2.99 -2.43
N GLY A 291 -7.62 -2.09 -3.42
CA GLY A 291 -8.87 -1.67 -4.07
C GLY A 291 -9.05 -0.17 -4.24
N LEU A 292 -10.29 0.28 -4.07
CA LEU A 292 -10.76 1.58 -4.56
C LEU A 292 -9.91 2.77 -4.08
N TYR A 293 -9.30 3.44 -5.04
CA TYR A 293 -8.51 4.65 -4.84
C TYR A 293 -9.28 5.67 -3.99
N HIS A 294 -8.61 6.26 -3.00
CA HIS A 294 -9.15 7.26 -2.04
C HIS A 294 -10.31 6.81 -1.14
N TYR A 295 -10.88 5.62 -1.32
CA TYR A 295 -12.01 5.16 -0.51
C TYR A 295 -11.56 4.84 0.93
N TYR A 296 -10.52 4.01 1.08
CA TYR A 296 -10.10 3.47 2.38
C TYR A 296 -9.38 4.47 3.29
N ARG A 297 -8.88 5.60 2.75
CA ARG A 297 -8.25 6.66 3.56
C ARG A 297 -9.15 7.20 4.66
N ARG A 298 -10.47 7.16 4.45
CA ARG A 298 -11.46 7.59 5.45
C ARG A 298 -11.51 6.67 6.68
N PHE A 299 -10.94 5.48 6.60
CA PHE A 299 -10.88 4.49 7.69
C PHE A 299 -9.47 4.34 8.29
N GLY A 300 -8.57 5.30 8.01
CA GLY A 300 -7.22 5.32 8.59
C GLY A 300 -6.17 4.59 7.75
N TYR A 301 -6.47 4.22 6.51
CA TYR A 301 -5.50 3.63 5.61
C TYR A 301 -4.69 4.70 4.86
N GLU A 302 -3.41 4.44 4.63
CA GLU A 302 -2.57 5.21 3.71
C GLU A 302 -1.75 4.24 2.87
N TYR A 303 -1.29 4.62 1.68
CA TYR A 303 -0.37 3.80 0.91
C TYR A 303 0.91 3.56 1.71
N GLY A 304 1.05 2.36 2.26
CA GLY A 304 2.17 1.96 3.10
C GLY A 304 3.02 0.85 2.50
N LEU A 305 2.47 0.02 1.62
CA LEU A 305 3.22 -1.11 1.06
C LEU A 305 3.15 -1.13 -0.47
N THR A 306 4.04 -1.90 -1.07
CA THR A 306 4.04 -2.27 -2.49
C THR A 306 4.13 -3.78 -2.59
N LEU A 307 3.58 -4.35 -3.66
CA LEU A 307 3.84 -5.75 -3.99
C LEU A 307 5.30 -5.95 -4.41
N ARG A 308 5.70 -7.23 -4.48
CA ARG A 308 7.00 -7.63 -4.99
C ARG A 308 7.24 -7.03 -6.39
N PRO A 309 8.42 -6.45 -6.65
CA PRO A 309 8.76 -5.98 -7.99
C PRO A 309 8.75 -7.16 -8.96
N SER A 310 8.23 -6.93 -10.16
CA SER A 310 8.28 -7.90 -11.24
C SER A 310 9.38 -7.54 -12.24
N ALA A 311 9.72 -8.52 -13.06
CA ALA A 311 10.61 -8.40 -14.20
C ALA A 311 10.08 -9.35 -15.28
N LYS A 312 10.44 -9.14 -16.55
CA LYS A 312 9.88 -9.93 -17.64
C LYS A 312 10.94 -10.45 -18.60
N ILE A 313 10.89 -11.75 -18.88
CA ILE A 313 11.48 -12.35 -20.07
C ILE A 313 10.46 -12.19 -21.19
N GLU A 314 10.84 -11.49 -22.26
CA GLU A 314 9.94 -11.24 -23.40
C GLU A 314 9.68 -12.50 -24.22
N ASP A 315 10.68 -13.37 -24.33
CA ASP A 315 10.63 -14.61 -25.09
C ASP A 315 11.46 -15.69 -24.37
N THR A 316 10.84 -16.84 -24.08
CA THR A 316 11.49 -18.00 -23.46
C THR A 316 12.70 -18.56 -24.23
N ASN A 317 12.87 -18.19 -25.50
CA ASN A 317 14.05 -18.57 -26.32
C ASN A 317 15.38 -17.98 -25.81
N VAL A 318 15.37 -17.17 -24.74
CA VAL A 318 16.59 -16.67 -24.06
C VAL A 318 17.41 -17.77 -23.37
N VAL A 319 16.82 -18.96 -23.17
CA VAL A 319 17.50 -20.17 -22.68
C VAL A 319 17.62 -21.15 -23.84
N GLN A 320 18.82 -21.68 -24.07
CA GLN A 320 19.05 -22.62 -25.17
C GLN A 320 18.36 -23.96 -24.89
N PRO A 321 17.75 -24.61 -25.90
CA PRO A 321 17.21 -25.95 -25.77
C PRO A 321 18.28 -26.97 -25.37
N LEU A 322 17.87 -28.01 -24.65
CA LEU A 322 18.76 -29.12 -24.31
C LEU A 322 19.23 -29.84 -25.58
N ALA A 323 20.52 -30.16 -25.66
CA ALA A 323 21.08 -30.89 -26.79
C ALA A 323 20.43 -32.28 -26.93
N LYS A 324 20.17 -32.70 -28.17
CA LYS A 324 19.50 -33.98 -28.48
C LYS A 324 20.25 -35.15 -27.83
N GLY A 325 19.51 -36.00 -27.12
CA GLY A 325 20.05 -37.20 -26.46
C GLY A 325 20.77 -36.93 -25.12
N LYS A 326 20.72 -35.69 -24.61
CA LYS A 326 21.15 -35.36 -23.24
C LYS A 326 19.96 -35.37 -22.28
N SER A 327 20.25 -35.59 -21.01
CA SER A 327 19.33 -35.43 -19.88
C SER A 327 19.64 -34.13 -19.13
N GLU A 328 18.64 -33.54 -18.50
CA GLU A 328 18.86 -32.39 -17.63
C GLU A 328 19.69 -32.81 -16.40
N PRO A 329 20.74 -32.06 -16.02
CA PRO A 329 21.51 -32.33 -14.81
C PRO A 329 20.71 -32.03 -13.52
N TYR A 330 19.68 -31.18 -13.62
CA TYR A 330 18.74 -30.90 -12.54
C TYR A 330 17.32 -31.10 -13.05
N THR A 331 16.49 -31.80 -12.28
CA THR A 331 15.11 -32.12 -12.65
C THR A 331 14.11 -31.52 -11.66
N LEU A 332 12.86 -31.38 -12.09
CA LEU A 332 11.77 -30.88 -11.25
C LEU A 332 10.77 -31.99 -10.90
N ARG A 333 10.57 -32.23 -9.61
CA ARG A 333 9.46 -33.07 -9.11
C ARG A 333 8.42 -32.22 -8.38
N LYS A 334 7.17 -32.69 -8.32
CA LYS A 334 6.14 -32.04 -7.49
C LYS A 334 6.54 -32.13 -6.02
N ALA A 335 6.28 -31.07 -5.27
CA ALA A 335 6.38 -31.11 -3.82
C ALA A 335 5.24 -31.96 -3.23
N THR A 336 5.49 -32.58 -2.07
CA THR A 336 4.51 -33.33 -1.27
C THR A 336 4.47 -32.79 0.16
N LEU A 337 3.59 -33.35 1.00
CA LEU A 337 3.55 -33.02 2.44
C LEU A 337 4.85 -33.35 3.17
N ASP A 338 5.66 -34.30 2.67
CA ASP A 338 6.95 -34.63 3.28
C ASP A 338 8.00 -33.53 3.06
N ASP A 339 7.79 -32.67 2.06
CA ASP A 339 8.71 -31.58 1.72
C ASP A 339 8.49 -30.30 2.55
N LEU A 340 7.47 -30.24 3.41
CA LEU A 340 7.14 -29.02 4.18
C LEU A 340 8.32 -28.47 5.02
N PRO A 341 9.10 -29.31 5.75
CA PRO A 341 10.28 -28.83 6.47
C PRO A 341 11.35 -28.26 5.53
N PHE A 342 11.52 -28.85 4.35
CA PHE A 342 12.47 -28.40 3.33
C PHE A 342 12.04 -27.05 2.73
N LEU A 343 10.78 -26.92 2.34
CA LEU A 343 10.21 -25.68 1.79
C LEU A 343 10.28 -24.51 2.79
N LYS A 344 10.02 -24.78 4.08
CA LYS A 344 10.16 -23.78 5.16
C LYS A 344 11.60 -23.30 5.33
N ARG A 345 12.59 -24.18 5.15
CA ARG A 345 14.02 -23.80 5.17
C ARG A 345 14.38 -22.95 3.95
N MET A 346 13.96 -23.37 2.76
CA MET A 346 14.20 -22.67 1.49
C MET A 346 13.51 -21.30 1.39
N SER A 347 12.55 -21.01 2.27
CA SER A 347 11.80 -19.75 2.29
C SER A 347 12.22 -18.78 3.40
N THR A 348 13.39 -18.99 3.98
CA THR A 348 14.05 -17.99 4.83
C THR A 348 14.54 -16.80 3.99
N LEU A 349 14.68 -15.62 4.61
CA LEU A 349 15.09 -14.40 3.89
C LEU A 349 16.45 -14.54 3.19
N GLU A 350 17.37 -15.30 3.80
CA GLU A 350 18.68 -15.61 3.24
C GLU A 350 18.56 -16.44 1.96
N MET A 351 17.81 -17.55 2.02
CA MET A 351 17.61 -18.44 0.88
C MET A 351 16.83 -17.79 -0.28
N LEU A 352 15.99 -16.80 0.02
CA LEU A 352 15.23 -16.04 -0.98
C LEU A 352 16.04 -14.91 -1.63
N HIS A 353 17.25 -14.60 -1.14
CA HIS A 353 18.07 -13.49 -1.62
C HIS A 353 17.32 -12.15 -1.71
N THR A 354 16.38 -11.93 -0.79
CA THR A 354 15.53 -10.74 -0.81
C THR A 354 16.19 -9.58 -0.07
N SER A 355 16.13 -8.38 -0.66
CA SER A 355 16.56 -7.14 -0.01
C SER A 355 15.42 -6.49 0.79
N ALA A 356 14.21 -7.05 0.71
CA ALA A 356 13.06 -6.53 1.40
C ALA A 356 13.20 -6.63 2.92
N GLN A 357 12.79 -5.57 3.60
CA GLN A 357 12.72 -5.55 5.07
C GLN A 357 11.28 -5.59 5.59
N VAL A 358 10.28 -5.58 4.71
CA VAL A 358 8.90 -5.88 5.09
C VAL A 358 8.32 -6.79 4.03
N GLY A 359 7.88 -7.97 4.44
CA GLY A 359 7.42 -8.96 3.48
C GLY A 359 6.60 -10.09 4.08
N THR A 360 6.15 -10.99 3.21
CA THR A 360 5.44 -12.21 3.58
C THR A 360 6.41 -13.21 4.20
N ARG A 361 5.98 -13.86 5.29
CA ARG A 361 6.68 -14.99 5.89
C ARG A 361 5.94 -16.27 5.53
N TYR A 362 6.62 -17.18 4.85
CA TYR A 362 6.05 -18.44 4.42
C TYR A 362 6.03 -19.45 5.57
N SER A 363 4.84 -19.65 6.16
CA SER A 363 4.65 -20.58 7.27
C SER A 363 4.46 -22.02 6.79
N GLU A 364 4.39 -22.95 7.72
CA GLU A 364 4.13 -24.36 7.39
C GLU A 364 2.70 -24.55 6.90
N GLU A 365 1.75 -23.82 7.46
CA GLU A 365 0.34 -23.79 7.02
C GLU A 365 0.23 -23.24 5.59
N TYR A 366 1.05 -22.25 5.26
CA TYR A 366 1.14 -21.76 3.88
C TYR A 366 1.57 -22.88 2.93
N TRP A 367 2.70 -23.54 3.24
CA TRP A 367 3.23 -24.58 2.36
C TRP A 367 2.29 -25.78 2.25
N ARG A 368 1.65 -26.19 3.36
CA ARG A 368 0.64 -27.24 3.35
C ARG A 368 -0.52 -26.87 2.43
N TYR A 369 -0.99 -25.63 2.51
CA TYR A 369 -2.08 -25.17 1.64
C TYR A 369 -1.71 -25.18 0.17
N THR A 370 -0.56 -24.60 -0.20
CA THR A 370 -0.16 -24.47 -1.60
C THR A 370 0.32 -25.78 -2.24
N VAL A 371 0.75 -26.76 -1.44
CA VAL A 371 1.21 -28.07 -1.93
C VAL A 371 0.11 -29.12 -1.94
N HIS A 372 -0.84 -29.03 -1.01
CA HIS A 372 -1.83 -30.09 -0.76
C HIS A 372 -3.26 -29.56 -0.62
N ASP A 373 -3.55 -28.74 0.39
CA ASP A 373 -4.95 -28.49 0.81
C ASP A 373 -5.78 -27.80 -0.30
N ILE A 374 -5.17 -26.94 -1.12
CA ILE A 374 -5.85 -26.28 -2.25
C ILE A 374 -6.26 -27.25 -3.37
N PHE A 375 -5.59 -28.40 -3.48
CA PHE A 375 -5.86 -29.40 -4.50
C PHE A 375 -6.93 -30.42 -4.09
N GLU A 376 -7.05 -30.70 -2.79
CA GLU A 376 -8.06 -31.62 -2.23
C GLU A 376 -9.50 -31.10 -2.44
N ASP A 377 -9.70 -29.79 -2.29
CA ASP A 377 -10.99 -29.13 -2.48
C ASP A 377 -10.96 -28.23 -3.73
N LYS A 378 -10.30 -28.70 -4.79
CA LYS A 378 -10.20 -27.96 -6.06
C LYS A 378 -11.58 -27.83 -6.70
N GLN A 379 -12.15 -26.64 -6.67
CA GLN A 379 -13.49 -26.35 -7.17
C GLN A 379 -13.46 -25.59 -8.51
N SER A 380 -12.28 -25.14 -8.95
CA SER A 380 -12.14 -24.36 -10.17
C SER A 380 -10.79 -24.41 -10.87
N ARG A 381 -10.75 -23.87 -12.10
CA ARG A 381 -9.51 -23.71 -12.89
C ARG A 381 -8.54 -22.64 -12.36
N TYR A 382 -9.00 -21.76 -11.47
CA TYR A 382 -8.16 -20.76 -10.81
C TYR A 382 -7.56 -21.28 -9.50
N ASP A 383 -7.86 -22.53 -9.13
CA ASP A 383 -7.43 -23.15 -7.89
C ASP A 383 -6.16 -23.96 -8.14
N GLY A 384 -5.27 -23.98 -7.16
CA GLY A 384 -4.00 -24.71 -7.26
C GLY A 384 -3.13 -24.17 -8.39
N ASP A 385 -3.08 -22.84 -8.50
CA ASP A 385 -2.39 -22.16 -9.60
C ASP A 385 -0.89 -22.05 -9.43
N ARG A 386 -0.44 -22.16 -8.17
CA ARG A 386 0.96 -22.28 -7.76
C ARG A 386 1.42 -23.72 -7.91
N ASP A 387 2.26 -23.94 -8.92
CA ASP A 387 2.96 -25.19 -9.11
C ASP A 387 4.28 -25.16 -8.33
N THR A 388 4.27 -25.79 -7.14
CA THR A 388 5.45 -25.89 -6.27
C THR A 388 6.25 -27.13 -6.64
N ARG A 389 7.52 -26.92 -7.02
CA ARG A 389 8.44 -27.98 -7.44
C ARG A 389 9.70 -28.02 -6.58
N ILE A 390 10.19 -29.23 -6.35
CA ILE A 390 11.51 -29.48 -5.76
C ILE A 390 12.51 -29.65 -6.91
N ILE A 391 13.64 -28.98 -6.79
CA ILE A 391 14.78 -29.06 -7.69
C ILE A 391 15.67 -30.20 -7.19
N VAL A 392 15.87 -31.20 -8.05
CA VAL A 392 16.62 -32.42 -7.73
C VAL A 392 17.87 -32.49 -8.58
N ASP A 393 19.03 -32.67 -7.96
CA ASP A 393 20.25 -33.04 -8.67
C ASP A 393 20.10 -34.48 -9.21
N ALA A 394 20.10 -34.62 -10.54
CA ALA A 394 19.86 -35.90 -11.19
C ALA A 394 20.99 -36.91 -10.96
N ALA A 395 22.21 -36.44 -10.66
CA ALA A 395 23.36 -37.32 -10.43
C ALA A 395 23.33 -37.93 -9.02
N SER A 396 23.02 -37.12 -8.01
CA SER A 396 22.99 -37.58 -6.61
C SER A 396 21.61 -38.01 -6.10
N GLY A 397 20.54 -37.62 -6.80
CA GLY A 397 19.15 -37.79 -6.36
C GLY A 397 18.75 -36.90 -5.19
N LYS A 398 19.60 -35.92 -4.80
CA LYS A 398 19.34 -35.03 -3.68
C LYS A 398 18.42 -33.88 -4.07
N ASP A 399 17.56 -33.49 -3.14
CA ASP A 399 16.80 -32.25 -3.22
C ASP A 399 17.71 -31.06 -2.89
N VAL A 400 17.92 -30.18 -3.87
CA VAL A 400 18.88 -29.06 -3.79
C VAL A 400 18.21 -27.69 -3.82
N GLY A 401 16.88 -27.63 -3.99
CA GLY A 401 16.15 -26.37 -3.91
C GLY A 401 14.66 -26.50 -4.22
N CYS A 402 13.96 -25.38 -4.34
CA CYS A 402 12.57 -25.35 -4.75
C CYS A 402 12.24 -24.16 -5.65
N THR A 403 11.10 -24.25 -6.35
CA THR A 403 10.56 -23.19 -7.18
C THR A 403 9.03 -23.17 -7.13
N VAL A 404 8.44 -21.99 -7.27
CA VAL A 404 6.99 -21.78 -7.37
C VAL A 404 6.69 -21.02 -8.65
N VAL A 405 5.95 -21.65 -9.56
CA VAL A 405 5.46 -21.01 -10.78
C VAL A 405 3.94 -20.93 -10.78
N VAL A 406 3.42 -19.73 -11.02
CA VAL A 406 2.01 -19.50 -11.25
C VAL A 406 1.72 -19.54 -12.75
N CYS A 407 0.77 -20.39 -13.14
CA CYS A 407 0.33 -20.49 -14.53
C CYS A 407 -1.08 -19.93 -14.77
N THR A 408 -1.72 -19.33 -13.75
CA THR A 408 -3.08 -18.75 -13.88
C THR A 408 -3.19 -17.45 -14.63
N SER A 409 -2.15 -16.64 -14.55
CA SER A 409 -2.07 -15.33 -15.19
C SER A 409 -1.95 -15.47 -16.71
N ARG A 410 -2.17 -14.35 -17.45
CA ARG A 410 -1.92 -14.34 -18.90
C ARG A 410 -0.46 -14.62 -19.25
N VAL A 411 0.45 -14.28 -18.34
CA VAL A 411 1.88 -14.42 -18.49
C VAL A 411 2.39 -15.22 -17.30
N PRO A 412 2.81 -16.49 -17.46
CA PRO A 412 3.29 -17.33 -16.37
C PRO A 412 4.35 -16.63 -15.53
N GLU A 413 4.34 -16.89 -14.21
CA GLU A 413 5.07 -16.08 -13.23
C GLU A 413 5.91 -16.98 -12.34
N LEU A 414 7.22 -16.76 -12.28
CA LEU A 414 8.09 -17.34 -11.26
C LEU A 414 8.05 -16.46 -10.01
N GLU A 415 7.44 -16.96 -8.95
CA GLU A 415 7.25 -16.21 -7.70
C GLU A 415 8.28 -16.53 -6.62
N LEU A 416 8.94 -17.68 -6.71
CA LEU A 416 9.96 -18.12 -5.77
C LEU A 416 10.93 -19.08 -6.46
N MET A 417 12.23 -18.91 -6.21
CA MET A 417 13.25 -19.92 -6.49
C MET A 417 14.32 -19.83 -5.40
N ALA A 418 14.64 -20.93 -4.76
CA ALA A 418 15.65 -20.97 -3.70
C ALA A 418 16.47 -22.25 -3.82
N LEU A 419 17.77 -22.16 -3.55
CA LEU A 419 18.69 -23.29 -3.58
C LEU A 419 19.39 -23.45 -2.23
N ASP A 420 19.68 -24.70 -1.87
CA ASP A 420 20.71 -25.01 -0.90
C ASP A 420 22.08 -24.85 -1.59
N GLU A 421 22.66 -23.66 -1.46
CA GLU A 421 23.93 -23.30 -2.13
C GLU A 421 25.13 -24.13 -1.66
N SER A 422 24.99 -24.88 -0.56
CA SER A 422 25.99 -25.88 -0.16
C SER A 422 25.97 -27.14 -1.04
N GLN A 423 24.87 -27.38 -1.77
CA GLN A 423 24.66 -28.55 -2.61
C GLN A 423 24.66 -28.23 -4.11
N ALA A 424 24.21 -27.03 -4.53
CA ALA A 424 24.14 -26.66 -5.94
C ALA A 424 24.35 -25.16 -6.18
N ALA A 425 24.98 -24.79 -7.29
CA ALA A 425 25.18 -23.41 -7.67
C ALA A 425 24.11 -22.94 -8.69
N TYR A 426 23.63 -21.70 -8.53
CA TYR A 426 22.64 -21.12 -9.45
C TYR A 426 23.09 -21.13 -10.92
N VAL A 427 24.39 -21.00 -11.20
CA VAL A 427 24.93 -21.02 -12.57
C VAL A 427 24.70 -22.36 -13.26
N ASP A 428 24.72 -23.46 -12.51
CA ASP A 428 24.51 -24.81 -13.03
C ASP A 428 23.02 -25.16 -13.11
N VAL A 429 22.22 -24.61 -12.19
CA VAL A 429 20.80 -24.93 -12.04
C VAL A 429 19.88 -24.07 -12.92
N ALA A 430 20.26 -22.81 -13.19
CA ALA A 430 19.38 -21.82 -13.80
C ALA A 430 18.79 -22.26 -15.15
N GLU A 431 19.64 -22.66 -16.11
CA GLU A 431 19.13 -23.04 -17.44
C GLU A 431 18.32 -24.35 -17.44
N PRO A 432 18.79 -25.46 -16.80
CA PRO A 432 18.01 -26.69 -16.70
C PRO A 432 16.62 -26.50 -16.08
N VAL A 433 16.54 -25.71 -15.01
CA VAL A 433 15.26 -25.43 -14.34
C VAL A 433 14.38 -24.53 -15.20
N LEU A 434 14.93 -23.44 -15.78
CA LEU A 434 14.14 -22.55 -16.64
C LEU A 434 13.57 -23.26 -17.86
N ARG A 435 14.32 -24.15 -18.52
CA ARG A 435 13.81 -24.98 -19.63
C ARG A 435 12.55 -25.75 -19.21
N GLN A 436 12.64 -26.49 -18.11
CA GLN A 436 11.51 -27.28 -17.60
C GLN A 436 10.34 -26.39 -17.16
N LEU A 437 10.59 -25.23 -16.53
CA LEU A 437 9.54 -24.29 -16.17
C LEU A 437 8.82 -23.70 -17.39
N PHE A 438 9.56 -23.41 -18.46
CA PHE A 438 8.97 -22.95 -19.73
C PHE A 438 8.12 -24.04 -20.37
N ASP A 439 8.55 -25.30 -20.34
CA ASP A 439 7.77 -26.42 -20.83
C ASP A 439 6.49 -26.64 -20.01
N ILE A 440 6.59 -26.57 -18.68
CA ILE A 440 5.41 -26.61 -17.77
C ILE A 440 4.45 -25.46 -18.10
N ALA A 441 4.97 -24.26 -18.28
CA ALA A 441 4.18 -23.07 -18.58
C ALA A 441 3.47 -23.18 -19.94
N LYS A 442 4.17 -23.65 -20.99
CA LYS A 442 3.59 -23.91 -22.31
C LYS A 442 2.51 -24.99 -22.25
N ALA A 443 2.77 -26.11 -21.58
CA ALA A 443 1.79 -27.17 -21.40
C ALA A 443 0.52 -26.69 -20.69
N ASN A 444 0.67 -25.89 -19.63
CA ASN A 444 -0.46 -25.29 -18.92
C ASN A 444 -1.27 -24.32 -19.80
N GLN A 445 -0.62 -23.54 -20.67
CA GLN A 445 -1.34 -22.66 -21.60
C GLN A 445 -2.19 -23.45 -22.61
N VAL A 446 -1.69 -24.59 -23.10
CA VAL A 446 -2.46 -25.48 -23.97
C VAL A 446 -3.68 -26.03 -23.23
N LEU A 447 -3.48 -26.60 -22.03
CA LEU A 447 -4.58 -27.11 -21.20
C LEU A 447 -5.65 -26.04 -20.96
N ARG A 448 -5.25 -24.79 -20.72
CA ARG A 448 -6.17 -23.67 -20.50
C ARG A 448 -6.92 -23.25 -21.74
N ALA A 449 -6.26 -23.26 -22.90
CA ALA A 449 -6.92 -22.99 -24.16
C ALA A 449 -8.01 -24.03 -24.43
N GLU A 450 -7.73 -25.30 -24.13
CA GLU A 450 -8.69 -26.41 -24.23
C GLU A 450 -9.84 -26.27 -23.22
N GLU A 451 -9.55 -25.97 -21.94
CA GLU A 451 -10.57 -25.72 -20.91
C GLU A 451 -11.46 -24.53 -21.29
N LYS A 452 -10.88 -23.44 -21.78
CA LYS A 452 -11.64 -22.27 -22.25
C LYS A 452 -12.53 -22.66 -23.43
N ALA A 453 -12.01 -23.40 -24.41
CA ALA A 453 -12.80 -23.89 -25.53
C ALA A 453 -13.96 -24.79 -25.09
N ARG A 454 -13.74 -25.65 -24.09
CA ARG A 454 -14.78 -26.50 -23.48
C ARG A 454 -15.85 -25.67 -22.77
N SER A 455 -15.45 -24.71 -21.94
CA SER A 455 -16.39 -23.83 -21.24
C SER A 455 -17.25 -22.99 -22.20
N VAL A 456 -16.66 -22.53 -23.32
CA VAL A 456 -17.40 -21.79 -24.35
C VAL A 456 -18.42 -22.71 -25.00
N LYS A 457 -18.04 -23.95 -25.35
CA LYS A 457 -18.96 -24.97 -25.92
C LYS A 457 -20.09 -25.34 -24.97
N GLU A 458 -19.82 -25.53 -23.68
CA GLU A 458 -20.86 -25.83 -22.68
C GLU A 458 -21.82 -24.65 -22.48
N THR A 459 -21.30 -23.41 -22.51
CA THR A 459 -22.13 -22.19 -22.45
C THR A 459 -22.94 -22.00 -23.74
N THR A 460 -22.42 -22.38 -24.91
CA THR A 460 -23.18 -22.36 -26.17
C THR A 460 -24.18 -23.50 -26.26
N ALA A 461 -23.91 -24.66 -25.67
CA ALA A 461 -24.86 -25.78 -25.60
C ALA A 461 -26.04 -25.46 -24.66
N THR A 462 -25.78 -24.89 -23.48
CA THR A 462 -26.84 -24.42 -22.57
C THR A 462 -27.63 -23.23 -23.14
N ALA A 463 -26.98 -22.36 -23.92
CA ALA A 463 -27.68 -21.31 -24.68
C ALA A 463 -28.51 -21.88 -25.86
N ASN A 464 -28.05 -22.96 -26.50
CA ASN A 464 -28.78 -23.63 -27.58
C ASN A 464 -29.95 -24.49 -27.05
N ASP A 465 -29.84 -25.08 -25.86
CA ASP A 465 -30.96 -25.77 -25.19
C ASP A 465 -32.04 -24.76 -24.72
N ALA A 466 -31.64 -23.54 -24.33
CA ALA A 466 -32.57 -22.44 -24.07
C ALA A 466 -33.12 -21.78 -25.36
N ALA A 467 -32.40 -21.86 -26.47
CA ALA A 467 -32.82 -21.33 -27.78
C ALA A 467 -33.60 -22.32 -28.65
N ALA A 468 -33.66 -23.61 -28.27
CA ALA A 468 -34.47 -24.63 -28.94
C ALA A 468 -35.99 -24.42 -28.74
N GLU A 469 -36.41 -23.53 -27.82
CA GLU A 469 -37.80 -23.08 -27.66
C GLU A 469 -38.16 -21.79 -28.45
N ALA A 470 -37.22 -21.19 -29.19
CA ALA A 470 -37.52 -19.99 -29.97
C ALA A 470 -36.70 -19.93 -31.27
N ALA A 471 -37.06 -20.75 -32.25
CA ALA A 471 -36.53 -20.62 -33.60
C ALA A 471 -37.22 -19.46 -34.36
N THR A 472 -36.48 -18.39 -34.66
CA THR A 472 -36.40 -17.85 -36.04
C THR A 472 -35.20 -16.91 -36.22
N ASN A 473 -34.34 -17.29 -37.17
CA ASN A 473 -33.38 -16.49 -37.96
C ASN A 473 -32.76 -15.22 -37.35
N THR A 474 -31.43 -15.22 -37.18
CA THR A 474 -30.51 -14.46 -38.06
C THR A 474 -29.08 -15.00 -37.87
N GLN A 475 -28.44 -15.42 -38.96
CA GLN A 475 -27.03 -15.79 -38.99
C GLN A 475 -26.14 -14.56 -38.70
N SER A 476 -25.24 -14.67 -37.73
CA SER A 476 -24.06 -13.80 -37.66
C SER A 476 -22.84 -14.63 -37.30
N THR A 477 -21.93 -14.67 -38.27
CA THR A 477 -20.65 -15.37 -38.28
C THR A 477 -19.70 -14.76 -37.25
N VAL A 478 -19.43 -15.51 -36.17
CA VAL A 478 -18.29 -15.23 -35.28
C VAL A 478 -17.05 -15.72 -36.01
N ALA A 479 -16.27 -14.78 -36.54
CA ALA A 479 -14.94 -15.06 -37.06
C ALA A 479 -14.05 -15.54 -35.89
N VAL A 480 -13.85 -16.86 -35.83
CA VAL A 480 -12.75 -17.47 -35.08
C VAL A 480 -11.47 -17.01 -35.76
N THR A 481 -10.86 -15.95 -35.24
CA THR A 481 -9.43 -15.73 -35.50
C THR A 481 -8.69 -16.85 -34.81
N SER A 482 -8.33 -17.86 -35.59
CA SER A 482 -7.26 -18.79 -35.27
C SER A 482 -5.98 -17.97 -35.09
N GLU A 483 -5.69 -17.56 -33.86
CA GLU A 483 -4.37 -17.04 -33.53
C GLU A 483 -3.38 -18.17 -33.75
N SER A 484 -2.48 -17.92 -34.71
CA SER A 484 -1.38 -18.78 -35.07
C SER A 484 -0.51 -19.09 -33.84
N SER A 485 -0.06 -20.33 -33.75
CA SER A 485 0.97 -20.79 -32.82
C SER A 485 2.23 -19.95 -33.00
N SER A 486 2.42 -18.91 -32.20
CA SER A 486 3.74 -18.32 -32.03
C SER A 486 4.44 -19.05 -30.90
N ASP A 487 5.59 -19.68 -31.16
CA ASP A 487 6.50 -20.27 -30.17
C ASP A 487 7.02 -19.28 -29.10
N LYS A 488 6.59 -18.02 -29.18
CA LYS A 488 6.97 -16.92 -28.29
C LYS A 488 6.09 -16.94 -27.04
N LEU A 489 6.61 -17.53 -25.98
CA LEU A 489 6.07 -17.40 -24.64
C LEU A 489 6.81 -16.28 -23.89
N SER A 490 6.09 -15.33 -23.31
CA SER A 490 6.67 -14.42 -22.32
C SER A 490 6.52 -14.97 -20.92
N PHE A 491 7.45 -14.62 -20.01
CA PHE A 491 7.51 -15.19 -18.67
C PHE A 491 7.90 -14.11 -17.65
N SER A 492 7.12 -13.95 -16.58
CA SER A 492 7.37 -12.96 -15.53
C SER A 492 8.22 -13.56 -14.41
N ILE A 493 9.08 -12.75 -13.82
CA ILE A 493 9.94 -13.10 -12.69
C ILE A 493 9.65 -12.11 -11.56
N PHE A 494 9.15 -12.63 -10.47
CA PHE A 494 8.87 -11.92 -9.22
C PHE A 494 9.93 -12.33 -8.21
N LEU A 495 11.18 -11.95 -8.49
CA LEU A 495 12.35 -12.17 -7.62
C LEU A 495 13.08 -10.84 -7.44
N ASP A 496 13.72 -10.65 -6.27
CA ASP A 496 14.48 -9.43 -5.95
C ASP A 496 15.55 -9.14 -7.00
N GLU A 497 15.86 -7.85 -7.21
CA GLU A 497 16.91 -7.44 -8.14
C GLU A 497 18.26 -8.12 -7.88
N LYS A 498 18.57 -8.37 -6.61
CA LYS A 498 19.80 -9.02 -6.17
C LYS A 498 19.75 -10.54 -6.24
N HIS A 499 18.61 -11.14 -6.53
CA HIS A 499 18.48 -12.59 -6.59
C HIS A 499 19.44 -13.18 -7.64
N PRO A 500 20.22 -14.24 -7.34
CA PRO A 500 21.24 -14.79 -8.25
C PRO A 500 20.73 -15.12 -9.65
N LEU A 501 19.55 -15.74 -9.77
CA LEU A 501 18.91 -15.98 -11.07
C LEU A 501 18.71 -14.69 -11.87
N ARG A 502 18.29 -13.59 -11.23
CA ARG A 502 18.03 -12.32 -11.91
C ARG A 502 19.34 -11.67 -12.37
N GLN A 503 20.41 -11.82 -11.60
CA GLN A 503 21.76 -11.39 -12.00
C GLN A 503 22.29 -12.20 -13.19
N LEU A 504 22.14 -13.53 -13.17
CA LEU A 504 22.57 -14.42 -14.25
C LEU A 504 21.84 -14.16 -15.57
N LEU A 505 20.54 -13.86 -15.50
CA LEU A 505 19.76 -13.52 -16.69
C LEU A 505 20.12 -12.13 -17.22
N GLY A 506 20.51 -11.19 -16.36
CA GLY A 506 21.02 -9.87 -16.74
C GLY A 506 20.10 -9.17 -17.75
N ALA A 507 20.66 -8.77 -18.90
CA ALA A 507 19.93 -8.07 -19.96
C ALA A 507 18.79 -8.88 -20.62
N LYS A 508 18.70 -10.19 -20.37
CA LYS A 508 17.60 -11.05 -20.85
C LYS A 508 16.27 -10.76 -20.15
N VAL A 509 16.30 -10.06 -19.01
CA VAL A 509 15.11 -9.66 -18.25
C VAL A 509 14.93 -8.15 -18.33
N LYS A 510 13.72 -7.71 -18.65
CA LYS A 510 13.36 -6.29 -18.59
C LYS A 510 12.63 -6.00 -17.29
N SER A 511 13.21 -5.14 -16.47
CA SER A 511 12.48 -4.51 -15.37
C SER A 511 11.39 -3.59 -15.93
N PRO A 512 10.28 -3.40 -15.22
CA PRO A 512 9.34 -2.32 -15.49
C PRO A 512 10.08 -0.98 -15.57
N ALA A 513 9.53 -0.04 -16.36
CA ALA A 513 10.07 1.30 -16.41
C ALA A 513 10.12 1.90 -14.99
N ALA A 514 11.11 2.76 -14.70
CA ALA A 514 11.23 3.40 -13.38
C ALA A 514 9.98 4.20 -12.95
N THR A 515 9.07 4.48 -13.88
CA THR A 515 7.77 5.13 -13.63
C THR A 515 6.68 4.16 -13.15
N ASP A 516 6.87 2.85 -13.31
CA ASP A 516 5.99 1.83 -12.76
C ASP A 516 6.24 1.71 -11.26
N ASN A 517 5.28 2.22 -10.49
CA ASN A 517 5.37 2.27 -9.04
C ASN A 517 4.85 0.98 -8.36
N GLY A 518 4.64 -0.07 -9.15
CA GLY A 518 4.07 -1.33 -8.72
C GLY A 518 2.63 -1.18 -8.20
N PHE A 519 2.03 -2.31 -7.86
CA PHE A 519 0.73 -2.30 -7.19
C PHE A 519 0.89 -1.82 -5.75
N ARG A 520 0.22 -0.70 -5.42
CA ARG A 520 0.31 -0.06 -4.10
C ARG A 520 -0.80 -0.54 -3.20
N MET A 521 -0.46 -0.88 -1.97
CA MET A 521 -1.44 -1.32 -0.99
C MET A 521 -1.68 -0.27 0.08
N TYR A 522 -2.93 -0.15 0.48
CA TYR A 522 -3.36 0.63 1.61
C TYR A 522 -3.00 -0.11 2.89
N THR A 523 -2.34 0.56 3.81
CA THR A 523 -1.91 0.05 5.11
C THR A 523 -2.53 0.89 6.20
N ARG A 524 -3.07 0.24 7.22
CA ARG A 524 -3.61 0.86 8.42
C ARG A 524 -2.85 0.38 9.64
N ILE A 525 -2.42 1.33 10.47
CA ILE A 525 -1.84 1.09 11.79
C ILE A 525 -2.70 1.87 12.77
N LYS A 526 -3.53 1.17 13.57
CA LYS A 526 -4.43 1.86 14.52
C LYS A 526 -3.65 2.57 15.62
N SER A 527 -2.68 1.87 16.21
CA SER A 527 -1.87 2.38 17.30
C SER A 527 -0.40 2.28 16.94
N TYR A 528 0.19 3.43 16.62
CA TYR A 528 1.63 3.51 16.43
C TYR A 528 2.40 3.08 17.68
N PRO A 529 2.00 3.45 18.92
CA PRO A 529 2.64 2.92 20.13
C PRO A 529 2.71 1.39 20.18
N ASN A 530 1.60 0.70 19.92
CA ASN A 530 1.57 -0.76 19.92
C ASN A 530 2.45 -1.34 18.81
N PHE A 531 2.41 -0.74 17.61
CA PHE A 531 3.30 -1.14 16.52
C PHE A 531 4.77 -0.99 16.91
N ILE A 532 5.17 0.16 17.46
CA ILE A 532 6.54 0.42 17.90
C ILE A 532 6.99 -0.60 18.95
N LYS A 533 6.12 -0.98 19.90
CA LYS A 533 6.42 -2.03 20.88
C LYS A 533 6.66 -3.39 20.23
N ILE A 534 5.84 -3.75 19.23
CA ILE A 534 6.01 -5.02 18.48
C ILE A 534 7.34 -5.02 17.73
N VAL A 535 7.69 -3.93 17.03
CA VAL A 535 8.91 -3.87 16.20
C VAL A 535 10.15 -3.37 16.94
N ALA A 536 10.06 -3.12 18.25
CA ALA A 536 11.15 -2.58 19.05
C ALA A 536 12.48 -3.34 18.88
N PRO A 537 12.53 -4.69 18.83
CA PRO A 537 13.79 -5.41 18.62
C PRO A 537 14.54 -5.00 17.36
N GLU A 538 13.82 -4.77 16.25
CA GLU A 538 14.42 -4.31 15.00
C GLU A 538 14.87 -2.85 15.09
N LEU A 539 14.06 -1.99 15.71
CA LEU A 539 14.39 -0.57 15.89
C LEU A 539 15.63 -0.38 16.77
N GLU A 540 15.72 -1.14 17.86
CA GLU A 540 16.89 -1.15 18.75
C GLU A 540 18.13 -1.71 18.07
N LYS A 541 17.99 -2.76 17.24
CA LYS A 541 19.08 -3.28 16.40
C LYS A 541 19.60 -2.21 15.45
N ARG A 542 18.70 -1.45 14.80
CA ARG A 542 19.08 -0.34 13.91
C ARG A 542 19.80 0.77 14.68
N LEU A 543 19.32 1.14 15.87
CA LEU A 543 19.98 2.12 16.73
C LEU A 543 21.39 1.67 17.15
N ALA A 544 21.54 0.42 17.60
CA ALA A 544 22.82 -0.14 18.03
C ALA A 544 23.87 -0.16 16.91
N ASN A 545 23.43 -0.31 15.66
CA ASN A 545 24.29 -0.31 14.47
C ASN A 545 24.44 1.08 13.81
N SER A 546 24.28 2.16 14.57
CA SER A 546 24.33 3.53 14.07
C SER A 546 25.17 4.46 14.95
N ALA A 547 25.41 5.68 14.49
CA ALA A 547 26.03 6.74 15.30
C ALA A 547 25.19 7.18 16.52
N LEU A 548 23.95 6.67 16.64
CA LEU A 548 23.03 6.92 17.75
C LEU A 548 22.98 5.75 18.74
N ALA A 549 23.92 4.80 18.68
CA ALA A 549 24.04 3.73 19.65
C ALA A 549 24.11 4.28 21.08
N GLY A 550 23.34 3.68 22.00
CA GLY A 550 23.29 4.13 23.40
C GLY A 550 22.46 5.40 23.66
N THR A 551 21.73 5.93 22.66
CA THR A 551 20.90 7.14 22.82
C THR A 551 19.91 7.01 23.98
N THR A 552 19.84 8.06 24.81
CA THR A 552 18.81 8.25 25.83
C THR A 552 18.07 9.55 25.53
N GLY A 553 16.74 9.52 25.51
CA GLY A 553 15.93 10.68 25.12
C GLY A 553 14.51 10.31 24.73
N ARG A 554 13.80 11.25 24.12
CA ARG A 554 12.41 11.09 23.71
C ARG A 554 12.23 11.50 22.26
N LEU A 555 11.62 10.65 21.44
CA LEU A 555 11.10 11.01 20.12
C LEU A 555 9.64 11.38 20.24
N ARG A 556 9.29 12.63 19.92
CA ARG A 556 7.93 13.14 19.86
C ARG A 556 7.52 13.40 18.42
N LEU A 557 6.39 12.83 18.01
CA LEU A 557 5.80 13.02 16.69
C LEU A 557 4.44 13.68 16.84
N ASP A 558 4.24 14.82 16.18
CA ASP A 558 2.96 15.53 16.12
C ASP A 558 2.23 15.19 14.81
N PHE A 559 1.00 14.67 14.90
CA PHE A 559 0.16 14.37 13.73
C PHE A 559 -0.90 15.43 13.45
N PHE A 560 -0.87 16.56 14.19
CA PHE A 560 -1.80 17.70 14.15
C PHE A 560 -3.23 17.39 14.61
N ARG A 561 -3.79 16.24 14.22
CA ARG A 561 -5.12 15.80 14.60
C ARG A 561 -5.22 14.28 14.58
N GLN A 562 -6.15 13.76 15.39
CA GLN A 562 -6.59 12.39 15.26
C GLN A 562 -7.48 12.26 14.03
N VAL A 563 -7.36 11.13 13.33
CA VAL A 563 -8.27 10.76 12.24
C VAL A 563 -8.94 9.42 12.51
N GLU A 564 -10.08 9.20 11.88
CA GLU A 564 -10.79 7.92 11.98
C GLU A 564 -9.86 6.76 11.60
N GLY A 565 -9.88 5.71 12.43
CA GLY A 565 -9.03 4.54 12.26
C GLY A 565 -7.67 4.64 12.94
N SER A 566 -7.30 5.78 13.54
CA SER A 566 -6.10 5.98 14.36
C SER A 566 -6.45 6.31 15.82
N ASN A 567 -5.61 5.87 16.77
CA ASN A 567 -5.86 6.05 18.21
C ASN A 567 -5.51 7.44 18.73
N GLY A 568 -4.51 8.09 18.18
CA GLY A 568 -3.97 9.34 18.72
C GLY A 568 -3.68 10.40 17.68
N LYS A 569 -3.27 11.57 18.18
CA LYS A 569 -2.86 12.75 17.39
C LYS A 569 -1.34 12.98 17.43
N GLY A 570 -0.59 12.01 17.94
CA GLY A 570 0.86 12.03 18.05
C GLY A 570 1.39 10.78 18.74
N LEU A 571 2.71 10.63 18.78
CA LEU A 571 3.41 9.49 19.36
C LEU A 571 4.60 10.01 20.19
N GLU A 572 4.79 9.47 21.38
CA GLU A 572 6.04 9.59 22.13
C GLU A 572 6.71 8.22 22.26
N VAL A 573 8.01 8.15 21.99
CA VAL A 573 8.86 6.97 22.22
C VAL A 573 10.01 7.40 23.12
N VAL A 574 10.20 6.69 24.24
CA VAL A 574 11.27 6.96 25.20
C VAL A 574 12.37 5.92 25.03
N PHE A 575 13.60 6.41 24.91
CA PHE A 575 14.80 5.60 24.78
C PHE A 575 15.67 5.72 26.03
N GLU A 576 16.19 4.59 26.50
CA GLU A 576 17.23 4.52 27.53
C GLU A 576 18.36 3.62 27.04
N LYS A 577 19.58 4.16 26.96
CA LYS A 577 20.79 3.43 26.52
C LYS A 577 20.57 2.65 25.20
N GLY A 578 19.83 3.24 24.25
CA GLY A 578 19.53 2.63 22.95
C GLY A 578 18.37 1.63 22.95
N LYS A 579 17.64 1.48 24.07
CA LYS A 579 16.47 0.60 24.21
C LYS A 579 15.18 1.39 24.27
N ILE A 580 14.11 0.87 23.66
CA ILE A 580 12.78 1.47 23.74
C ILE A 580 12.13 0.99 25.04
N VAL A 581 12.03 1.89 26.03
CA VAL A 581 11.44 1.55 27.34
C VAL A 581 9.95 1.90 27.40
N GLU A 582 9.52 2.85 26.59
CA GLU A 582 8.12 3.28 26.54
C GLU A 582 7.75 3.77 25.14
N ALA A 583 6.51 3.47 24.74
CA ALA A 583 5.86 4.09 23.59
C ALA A 583 4.39 4.34 23.94
N THR A 584 3.95 5.60 23.79
CA THR A 584 2.62 6.05 24.22
C THR A 584 2.02 7.03 23.21
N GLU A 585 0.69 7.12 23.20
CA GLU A 585 -0.01 8.16 22.44
C GLU A 585 0.38 9.51 23.03
N TRP A 586 0.72 10.47 22.17
CA TRP A 586 1.16 11.80 22.61
C TRP A 586 0.32 12.89 21.98
N ALA A 587 0.08 13.93 22.76
CA ALA A 587 -0.62 15.12 22.35
C ALA A 587 0.31 16.30 22.57
N LYS A 588 0.64 17.03 21.50
CA LYS A 588 1.44 18.24 21.64
C LYS A 588 0.76 19.22 22.61
N PRO A 589 1.42 19.59 23.73
CA PRO A 589 0.84 20.52 24.69
C PRO A 589 0.74 21.93 24.09
N SER A 590 -0.08 22.78 24.71
CA SER A 590 -0.10 24.21 24.38
C SER A 590 1.28 24.84 24.64
N PRO A 591 1.57 26.03 24.09
CA PRO A 591 2.81 26.74 24.40
C PRO A 591 3.07 26.91 25.90
N GLU A 592 2.02 27.17 26.69
CA GLU A 592 2.06 27.28 28.14
C GLU A 592 2.40 25.94 28.79
N GLY A 593 1.72 24.86 28.39
CA GLY A 593 2.01 23.51 28.90
C GLY A 593 3.42 23.02 28.56
N GLN A 594 3.97 23.41 27.40
CA GLN A 594 5.36 23.13 27.05
C GLN A 594 6.35 23.91 27.92
N LEU A 595 6.02 25.14 28.32
CA LEU A 595 6.83 25.93 29.24
C LEU A 595 6.80 25.30 30.64
N GLU A 596 5.61 24.93 31.14
CA GLU A 596 5.44 24.26 32.43
C GLU A 596 6.24 22.96 32.50
N GLU A 597 6.18 22.12 31.47
CA GLU A 597 6.96 20.88 31.38
C GLU A 597 8.47 21.14 31.46
N ARG A 598 8.98 22.15 30.72
CA ARG A 598 10.41 22.51 30.77
C ARG A 598 10.83 23.04 32.14
N LEU A 599 9.97 23.82 32.79
CA LEU A 599 10.22 24.31 34.15
C LEU A 599 10.22 23.15 35.14
N GLN A 600 9.36 22.15 34.96
CA GLN A 600 9.32 20.95 35.78
C GLN A 600 10.60 20.13 35.62
N TRP A 601 11.04 19.85 34.39
CA TRP A 601 12.33 19.18 34.15
C TRP A 601 13.50 19.90 34.81
N LYS A 602 13.51 21.24 34.74
CA LYS A 602 14.54 22.06 35.40
C LYS A 602 14.51 21.90 36.93
N LYS A 603 13.32 21.80 37.54
CA LYS A 603 13.18 21.53 38.99
C LYS A 603 13.67 20.13 39.35
N ASP A 604 13.39 19.15 38.50
CA ASP A 604 13.79 17.75 38.69
C ASP A 604 15.28 17.51 38.36
N GLY A 605 16.00 18.54 37.90
CA GLY A 605 17.40 18.42 37.48
C GLY A 605 17.61 17.63 36.17
N ILE A 606 16.55 17.43 35.39
CA ILE A 606 16.54 16.65 34.16
C ILE A 606 16.64 17.59 32.96
N THR A 607 17.47 17.27 31.97
CA THR A 607 17.46 17.96 30.67
C THR A 607 17.39 16.91 29.58
N PRO A 608 16.18 16.41 29.23
CA PRO A 608 16.06 15.30 28.31
C PRO A 608 16.37 15.74 26.88
N THR A 609 17.08 14.88 26.14
CA THR A 609 17.19 15.03 24.69
C THR A 609 15.82 14.77 24.06
N VAL A 610 15.25 15.79 23.40
CA VAL A 610 13.95 15.69 22.71
C VAL A 610 14.14 15.84 21.20
N PHE A 611 13.90 14.74 20.51
CA PHE A 611 13.77 14.65 19.06
C PHE A 611 12.32 14.97 18.69
N LEU A 612 12.08 15.88 17.75
CA LEU A 612 10.73 16.37 17.43
C LEU A 612 10.51 16.47 15.92
N ALA A 613 9.44 15.84 15.45
CA ALA A 613 8.97 15.98 14.07
C ALA A 613 7.45 16.07 14.01
N SER A 614 6.94 16.54 12.88
CA SER A 614 5.50 16.63 12.61
C SER A 614 5.20 16.01 11.25
N PHE A 615 4.10 15.26 11.18
CA PHE A 615 3.64 14.60 9.96
C PHE A 615 2.17 14.88 9.73
N ALA A 616 1.77 15.14 8.48
CA ALA A 616 0.38 15.16 8.09
C ALA A 616 -0.30 13.85 8.51
N PRO A 617 -1.59 13.87 8.90
CA PRO A 617 -2.28 12.67 9.34
C PRO A 617 -2.11 11.49 8.37
N LEU A 618 -1.81 10.31 8.93
CA LEU A 618 -1.53 9.04 8.24
C LEU A 618 -0.24 8.96 7.41
N THR A 619 0.43 10.07 7.11
CA THR A 619 1.64 10.02 6.25
C THR A 619 2.83 9.33 6.92
N PHE A 620 2.88 9.37 8.26
CA PHE A 620 3.86 8.64 9.05
C PHE A 620 3.81 7.13 8.81
N THR A 621 2.64 6.54 8.50
CA THR A 621 2.53 5.12 8.10
C THR A 621 3.50 4.76 7.00
N SER A 622 3.65 5.62 5.99
CA SER A 622 4.52 5.33 4.85
C SER A 622 6.02 5.50 5.13
N LEU A 623 6.38 6.29 6.15
CA LEU A 623 7.74 6.31 6.69
C LEU A 623 8.00 5.03 7.48
N LEU A 624 7.06 4.68 8.35
CA LEU A 624 7.15 3.56 9.28
C LEU A 624 7.27 2.22 8.55
N THR A 625 6.53 2.04 7.45
CA THR A 625 6.67 0.86 6.57
C THR A 625 7.89 0.93 5.66
N GLY A 626 8.58 2.07 5.59
CA GLY A 626 9.75 2.29 4.73
C GLY A 626 9.43 2.45 3.25
N LYS A 627 8.17 2.74 2.90
CA LYS A 627 7.76 3.06 1.53
C LYS A 627 8.36 4.35 1.02
N HIS A 628 8.34 5.38 1.86
CA HIS A 628 8.94 6.67 1.55
C HIS A 628 10.08 6.96 2.51
N SER A 629 11.12 7.60 2.00
CA SER A 629 12.12 8.22 2.87
C SER A 629 11.53 9.46 3.55
N LEU A 630 12.19 9.90 4.62
CA LEU A 630 11.83 11.14 5.30
C LEU A 630 11.88 12.35 4.34
N GLU A 631 12.88 12.40 3.47
CA GLU A 631 13.08 13.47 2.48
C GLU A 631 11.97 13.49 1.44
N GLU A 632 11.54 12.32 0.96
CA GLU A 632 10.38 12.21 0.06
C GLU A 632 9.12 12.76 0.74
N LEU A 633 8.91 12.45 2.03
CA LEU A 633 7.75 12.95 2.76
C LEU A 633 7.80 14.44 3.04
N LEU A 634 8.97 15.00 3.38
CA LEU A 634 9.17 16.44 3.53
C LEU A 634 8.98 17.19 2.20
N TYR A 635 9.29 16.53 1.09
CA TYR A 635 9.05 17.08 -0.25
C TYR A 635 7.56 17.07 -0.60
N ILE A 636 6.90 15.91 -0.50
CA ILE A 636 5.51 15.67 -0.91
C ILE A 636 4.51 16.45 -0.04
N TYR A 637 4.71 16.43 1.29
CA TYR A 637 3.77 17.01 2.25
C TYR A 637 4.38 18.26 2.90
N GLY A 638 3.79 19.41 2.59
CA GLY A 638 4.34 20.71 3.00
C GLY A 638 4.27 21.03 4.48
N GLU A 639 3.36 20.35 5.17
CA GLU A 639 3.14 20.41 6.60
C GLU A 639 4.11 19.52 7.39
N ASN A 640 4.80 18.58 6.75
CA ASN A 640 5.77 17.74 7.43
C ASN A 640 7.00 18.56 7.81
N SER A 641 7.52 18.35 9.01
CA SER A 641 8.70 19.07 9.50
C SER A 641 9.52 18.25 10.47
N VAL A 642 10.80 18.57 10.55
CA VAL A 642 11.77 17.98 11.49
C VAL A 642 12.50 19.12 12.18
N LYS A 643 12.61 19.06 13.51
CA LYS A 643 13.16 20.14 14.32
C LYS A 643 14.63 20.43 14.02
N ASP A 644 15.46 19.40 13.91
CA ASP A 644 16.93 19.50 13.82
C ASP A 644 17.56 18.26 13.15
N GLU A 645 18.85 18.35 12.80
CA GLU A 645 19.59 17.24 12.15
C GLU A 645 19.68 15.96 13.01
N PRO A 646 19.88 16.02 14.34
CA PRO A 646 19.83 14.82 15.17
C PRO A 646 18.48 14.09 15.08
N THR A 647 17.36 14.83 15.05
CA THR A 647 16.04 14.21 14.84
C THR A 647 15.94 13.57 13.46
N ARG A 648 16.46 14.23 12.40
CA ARG A 648 16.49 13.68 11.04
C ARG A 648 17.29 12.38 10.99
N LEU A 649 18.49 12.37 11.59
CA LEU A 649 19.34 11.19 11.67
C LEU A 649 18.65 10.05 12.41
N LEU A 650 17.98 10.35 13.54
CA LEU A 650 17.23 9.35 14.30
C LEU A 650 16.11 8.72 13.47
N LEU A 651 15.30 9.55 12.81
CA LEU A 651 14.18 9.06 11.98
C LEU A 651 14.67 8.22 10.80
N ASN A 652 15.73 8.64 10.10
CA ASN A 652 16.30 7.88 9.00
C ASN A 652 16.96 6.57 9.46
N THR A 653 17.49 6.54 10.70
CA THR A 653 18.05 5.31 11.31
C THR A 653 16.93 4.33 11.67
N LEU A 654 15.86 4.81 12.30
CA LEU A 654 14.77 3.96 12.76
C LEU A 654 13.90 3.48 11.60
N PHE A 655 13.62 4.34 10.63
CA PHE A 655 12.66 4.13 9.56
C PHE A 655 13.28 4.44 8.19
N PRO A 656 14.31 3.68 7.77
CA PRO A 656 14.89 3.87 6.45
C PRO A 656 13.88 3.50 5.36
N LYS A 657 14.11 4.00 4.14
CA LYS A 657 13.41 3.48 2.97
C LYS A 657 13.88 2.04 2.71
N VAL A 658 12.94 1.14 2.46
CA VAL A 658 13.20 -0.29 2.26
C VAL A 658 12.43 -0.86 1.07
N ALA A 659 12.90 -1.98 0.55
CA ALA A 659 12.12 -2.78 -0.38
C ALA A 659 11.02 -3.57 0.36
N HIS A 660 9.94 -3.87 -0.36
CA HIS A 660 8.86 -4.71 0.13
C HIS A 660 8.74 -5.98 -0.69
N ASP A 661 8.35 -7.06 -0.02
CA ASP A 661 8.12 -8.37 -0.63
C ASP A 661 6.80 -8.94 -0.09
N ILE A 662 5.69 -8.31 -0.47
CA ILE A 662 4.37 -8.75 -0.05
C ILE A 662 3.78 -9.65 -1.14
N ASP A 663 3.64 -10.92 -0.79
CA ASP A 663 2.78 -11.89 -1.46
C ASP A 663 1.34 -11.69 -0.97
N ILE A 664 0.36 -11.55 -1.87
CA ILE A 664 -1.06 -11.30 -1.50
C ILE A 664 -2.05 -12.25 -2.16
N TYR A 665 -1.56 -13.11 -3.05
CA TYR A 665 -2.36 -14.00 -3.88
C TYR A 665 -2.51 -15.34 -3.14
N PHE A 666 -3.48 -15.40 -2.22
CA PHE A 666 -3.82 -16.60 -1.43
C PHE A 666 -5.29 -16.94 -1.63
N TRP A 667 -5.66 -17.31 -2.85
CA TRP A 667 -6.97 -17.87 -3.15
C TRP A 667 -6.83 -19.25 -3.74
#